data_AF-A0AAU4R591-F1
#
_entry.id   AF-A0AAU4R591-F1
#
_cell.length_a   1.000
_cell.length_b   1.000
_cell.length_c   1.000
_cell.angle_alpha   90.00
_cell.angle_beta   90.00
_cell.angle_gamma   90.00
#
_symmetry.space_group_name_H-M   'P 1'
#
loop_
_entity.id
_entity.type
_entity.pdbx_description
1 polymer ?
#
loop_
_entity_poly.entity_id
_entity_poly.type
_entity_poly.pdbx_seq_one_letter_code
_entity_poly.pdbx_strand_id
1 'polypeptide(L)'
;MTVHRLLPQREQVERIRPAPDTVSPADAGSGPRTRTLEPSPESDIPFAATWISPEARRAARRVLASGWVTTGPQTELFEDEFAAHLGARHAIAVSSCTAALELALRALRLPVGAPVLVPAVTFCGAVQAVLHARLRPVLVDVDPRTGQVNAATVARAARVCGCPRAMMVLHYAGAPAPVAELAEAARLPLTHIVEDAAHALGTWVDDQPVGSLSRAACFSFYATKNLPIGEGGMVTTDDSEFARWIRRARLHGMSADAWRRNTTGGNWRYSVEEAGLKANMTDVQAAVGRAQLRHLDDWQIRRHALAAQYDAALAPLAGIEPLDVPASGRHARHLYVVRVEEEYGTGRDELIDRLAEHGIGTSVHFEPLHHMPYFRDTAITPPGGLPGADALFPRLLSLPLYPHLTDREVDRVCAELARLGDRHGTARAARSAVPADALPALAPVHPLPAGLRTLVIGAGEAGQALARDLARTPQFGLAPVGFLDDDPVKLRAAVIGGLPVLGELDDSREAVLTHRAEAVVVAIPGLGSERFRQVAGAAEASGASVRYLPSFIAALRRDVVGSDMRALDVPALIGRAEMHIVSPEVRATIAGKRVLVTGAGGSIGSELCHQVRAFGPSRLFLLDHDESNLHRLQLELYGDALRNDDIVISDIRDRPRIDQVFRQLRPDVVFHAAAHKHLPLLERHPCEGVKSNVRGTDNLVRAAIAAGTSRFVLISTDKAADPVSVLGATKRLAELIVRDGQQDSPPGTVFSAVRFGNVLGSRGSLLSVVAQQLGEGAQVTVTHPDATRFFMTVEEAVGLVLEAARMARGGEVFVLDMSVPVRIVDLVRKFARSVHVPDIDIRFTGLRPGEKLNETLFAAQEGHTSTSHPRILAATSAARPEGPAALRQALPALYAAAERNDTPEVRHVLADLLPGFPAAEQEHAHTGMTDPYPDDF
;
A
#
# COMPACT_ATOMS: atom_id res chain seq x y z
N MET A 1 -44.09 -29.25 -34.08
CA MET A 1 -44.41 -30.22 -33.00
C MET A 1 -43.37 -30.04 -31.90
N THR A 2 -43.42 -28.94 -31.16
CA THR A 2 -44.15 -28.70 -29.89
C THR A 2 -43.46 -29.35 -28.70
N VAL A 3 -42.63 -28.55 -28.03
CA VAL A 3 -42.00 -28.82 -26.73
C VAL A 3 -42.96 -28.35 -25.64
N HIS A 4 -43.38 -29.24 -24.75
CA HIS A 4 -44.29 -28.93 -23.64
C HIS A 4 -43.53 -28.40 -22.41
N ARG A 5 -43.99 -27.23 -21.93
CA ARG A 5 -43.75 -26.67 -20.58
C ARG A 5 -44.41 -27.53 -19.50
N LEU A 6 -43.77 -27.68 -18.34
CA LEU A 6 -44.46 -27.86 -17.04
C LEU A 6 -43.69 -27.13 -15.92
N LEU A 7 -44.46 -26.38 -15.13
CA LEU A 7 -44.12 -25.65 -13.89
C LEU A 7 -44.00 -26.62 -12.69
N PRO A 8 -43.33 -26.27 -11.58
CA PRO A 8 -43.58 -26.89 -10.29
C PRO A 8 -44.45 -26.02 -9.36
N GLN A 9 -45.36 -26.70 -8.67
CA GLN A 9 -46.33 -26.19 -7.69
C GLN A 9 -45.71 -25.95 -6.30
N ARG A 10 -46.40 -25.09 -5.53
CA ARG A 10 -46.23 -24.83 -4.08
C ARG A 10 -46.94 -25.91 -3.24
N GLU A 11 -46.40 -26.23 -2.06
CA GLU A 11 -47.06 -26.28 -0.72
C GLU A 11 -46.10 -26.89 0.35
N GLN A 12 -45.78 -26.14 1.41
CA GLN A 12 -46.21 -26.24 2.83
C GLN A 12 -45.25 -27.04 3.74
N VAL A 13 -44.66 -26.37 4.74
CA VAL A 13 -44.13 -26.99 5.98
C VAL A 13 -44.43 -26.08 7.18
N GLU A 14 -44.96 -26.70 8.24
CA GLU A 14 -45.56 -26.14 9.45
C GLU A 14 -44.58 -25.50 10.44
N ARG A 15 -45.13 -24.57 11.26
CA ARG A 15 -44.50 -23.96 12.43
C ARG A 15 -44.93 -24.71 13.71
N ILE A 16 -43.97 -24.98 14.60
CA ILE A 16 -44.25 -25.39 15.98
C ILE A 16 -43.63 -24.37 16.95
N ARG A 17 -44.45 -23.84 17.87
CA ARG A 17 -44.05 -23.06 19.06
C ARG A 17 -44.13 -23.96 20.30
N PRO A 18 -43.44 -23.60 21.40
CA PRO A 18 -44.07 -23.71 22.72
C PRO A 18 -43.95 -22.41 23.55
N ALA A 19 -44.79 -22.37 24.59
CA ALA A 19 -45.24 -21.23 25.40
C ALA A 19 -44.47 -21.11 26.75
N PRO A 20 -44.77 -20.09 27.60
CA PRO A 20 -43.85 -19.55 28.61
C PRO A 20 -44.12 -20.06 30.04
N ASP A 21 -43.12 -19.93 30.93
CA ASP A 21 -43.30 -20.03 32.38
C ASP A 21 -42.61 -18.87 33.12
N THR A 22 -43.29 -18.38 34.15
CA THR A 22 -42.98 -17.25 35.03
C THR A 22 -42.52 -17.73 36.41
N VAL A 23 -41.44 -17.18 37.00
CA VAL A 23 -41.25 -17.02 38.46
C VAL A 23 -40.31 -15.83 38.77
N SER A 24 -40.60 -15.10 39.86
CA SER A 24 -39.92 -13.90 40.39
C SER A 24 -39.05 -14.24 41.64
N PRO A 25 -38.38 -13.30 42.37
CA PRO A 25 -36.94 -13.37 42.67
C PRO A 25 -36.56 -13.56 44.17
N ALA A 26 -35.38 -14.13 44.46
CA ALA A 26 -34.63 -13.90 45.71
C ALA A 26 -33.18 -14.44 45.66
N ASP A 27 -32.25 -13.55 46.04
CA ASP A 27 -30.95 -13.70 46.72
C ASP A 27 -29.76 -14.55 46.20
N ALA A 28 -28.66 -13.79 46.01
CA ALA A 28 -27.30 -13.99 46.50
C ALA A 28 -26.29 -14.85 45.70
N GLY A 29 -25.23 -14.18 45.20
CA GLY A 29 -23.97 -14.84 44.83
C GLY A 29 -23.05 -14.07 43.88
N SER A 30 -22.44 -12.98 44.35
CA SER A 30 -21.30 -12.21 43.81
C SER A 30 -20.57 -12.71 42.54
N GLY A 31 -20.69 -11.95 41.44
CA GLY A 31 -19.79 -11.94 40.28
C GLY A 31 -19.20 -10.52 40.06
N PRO A 32 -18.01 -10.39 39.44
CA PRO A 32 -17.23 -9.16 39.47
C PRO A 32 -17.92 -8.02 38.72
N ARG A 33 -17.89 -6.84 39.34
CA ARG A 33 -18.46 -5.57 38.88
C ARG A 33 -18.14 -5.35 37.39
N THR A 34 -19.18 -5.26 36.55
CA THR A 34 -19.11 -4.67 35.23
C THR A 34 -18.63 -3.23 35.39
N ARG A 35 -17.35 -3.02 35.06
CA ARG A 35 -16.82 -1.69 34.77
C ARG A 35 -17.63 -1.19 33.59
N THR A 36 -18.41 -0.13 33.80
CA THR A 36 -18.97 0.70 32.75
C THR A 36 -17.82 1.00 31.78
N LEU A 37 -17.91 0.43 30.57
CA LEU A 37 -17.02 0.75 29.47
C LEU A 37 -17.19 2.25 29.22
N GLU A 38 -16.15 3.01 29.54
CA GLU A 38 -16.00 4.37 29.03
C GLU A 38 -16.09 4.33 27.50
N PRO A 39 -16.72 5.34 26.86
CA PRO A 39 -16.89 5.35 25.42
C PRO A 39 -15.51 5.27 24.74
N SER A 40 -15.35 4.28 23.86
CA SER A 40 -14.20 4.16 22.96
C SER A 40 -13.97 5.48 22.21
N PRO A 41 -12.73 5.88 21.91
CA PRO A 41 -12.48 7.02 21.05
C PRO A 41 -13.19 6.78 19.71
N GLU A 42 -14.16 7.64 19.38
CA GLU A 42 -14.96 7.51 18.17
C GLU A 42 -14.05 7.62 16.94
N SER A 43 -14.13 6.65 16.04
CA SER A 43 -13.34 6.57 14.81
C SER A 43 -13.53 7.81 13.93
N ASP A 44 -12.50 8.19 13.17
CA ASP A 44 -12.59 9.27 12.19
C ASP A 44 -13.64 8.97 11.11
N ILE A 45 -14.34 10.02 10.67
CA ILE A 45 -15.35 9.99 9.60
C ILE A 45 -14.68 10.51 8.32
N PRO A 46 -14.29 9.64 7.37
CA PRO A 46 -13.70 10.10 6.11
C PRO A 46 -14.74 10.84 5.26
N PHE A 47 -14.29 11.74 4.38
CA PHE A 47 -15.20 12.40 3.43
C PHE A 47 -15.89 11.39 2.49
N ALA A 48 -15.13 10.40 2.01
CA ALA A 48 -15.63 9.32 1.18
C ALA A 48 -14.87 8.03 1.49
N ALA A 49 -15.58 6.90 1.52
CA ALA A 49 -15.01 5.57 1.68
C ALA A 49 -15.45 4.66 0.53
N THR A 50 -14.47 4.09 -0.18
CA THR A 50 -14.73 3.13 -1.26
C THR A 50 -15.03 1.77 -0.68
N TRP A 51 -16.21 1.23 -0.98
CA TRP A 51 -16.58 -0.12 -0.62
C TRP A 51 -16.69 -1.00 -1.87
N ILE A 52 -15.87 -2.06 -1.90
CA ILE A 52 -15.93 -3.10 -2.93
C ILE A 52 -16.58 -4.34 -2.34
N SER A 53 -17.73 -4.74 -2.90
CA SER A 53 -18.53 -5.85 -2.39
C SER A 53 -17.78 -7.19 -2.41
N PRO A 54 -18.09 -8.13 -1.50
CA PRO A 54 -17.53 -9.48 -1.57
C PRO A 54 -17.75 -10.16 -2.94
N GLU A 55 -18.90 -9.94 -3.57
CA GLU A 55 -19.25 -10.42 -4.90
C GLU A 55 -18.32 -9.84 -5.96
N ALA A 56 -18.04 -8.53 -5.87
CA ALA A 56 -17.14 -7.83 -6.78
C ALA A 56 -15.69 -8.32 -6.63
N ARG A 57 -15.21 -8.53 -5.39
CA ARG A 57 -13.89 -9.11 -5.13
C ARG A 57 -13.76 -10.51 -5.74
N ARG A 58 -14.78 -11.37 -5.55
CA ARG A 58 -14.84 -12.71 -6.15
C ARG A 58 -14.88 -12.65 -7.68
N ALA A 59 -15.62 -11.70 -8.25
CA ALA A 59 -15.73 -11.51 -9.69
C ALA A 59 -14.39 -11.09 -10.31
N ALA A 60 -13.71 -10.10 -9.72
CA ALA A 60 -12.39 -9.66 -10.14
C ALA A 60 -11.37 -10.82 -10.11
N ARG A 61 -11.35 -11.60 -9.03
CA ARG A 61 -10.49 -12.78 -8.92
C ARG A 61 -10.72 -13.82 -10.02
N ARG A 62 -11.98 -14.09 -10.39
CA ARG A 62 -12.30 -15.00 -11.51
C ARG A 62 -11.75 -14.50 -12.84
N VAL A 63 -11.84 -13.19 -13.09
CA VAL A 63 -11.27 -12.58 -14.31
C VAL A 63 -9.75 -12.70 -14.31
N LEU A 64 -9.09 -12.39 -13.20
CA LEU A 64 -7.64 -12.53 -13.06
C LEU A 64 -7.18 -13.97 -13.30
N ALA A 65 -7.90 -14.96 -12.75
CA ALA A 65 -7.61 -16.38 -12.97
C ALA A 65 -7.82 -16.85 -14.42
N SER A 66 -8.67 -16.16 -15.20
CA SER A 66 -8.97 -16.53 -16.58
C SER A 66 -7.87 -16.16 -17.59
N GLY A 67 -6.93 -15.27 -17.20
CA GLY A 67 -5.95 -14.67 -18.11
C GLY A 67 -6.51 -13.57 -19.04
N TRP A 68 -7.84 -13.39 -19.09
CA TRP A 68 -8.52 -12.35 -19.86
C TRP A 68 -8.70 -11.07 -19.03
N VAL A 69 -7.60 -10.36 -18.79
CA VAL A 69 -7.56 -9.22 -17.85
C VAL A 69 -7.78 -7.84 -18.49
N THR A 70 -7.89 -7.76 -19.82
CA THR A 70 -8.25 -6.53 -20.56
C THR A 70 -9.69 -6.62 -21.07
N THR A 71 -10.11 -5.80 -22.03
CA THR A 71 -11.47 -5.87 -22.61
C THR A 71 -11.78 -7.27 -23.14
N GLY A 72 -12.91 -7.80 -22.73
CA GLY A 72 -13.42 -9.11 -23.10
C GLY A 72 -14.92 -9.26 -22.74
N PRO A 73 -15.39 -10.49 -22.48
CA PRO A 73 -16.81 -10.78 -22.25
C PRO A 73 -17.44 -10.07 -21.05
N GLN A 74 -16.68 -9.79 -19.97
CA GLN A 74 -17.26 -9.07 -18.82
C GLN A 74 -17.59 -7.62 -19.18
N THR A 75 -16.79 -7.01 -20.04
CA THR A 75 -17.02 -5.64 -20.53
C THR A 75 -18.29 -5.58 -21.37
N GLU A 76 -18.50 -6.52 -22.30
CA GLU A 76 -19.74 -6.59 -23.10
C GLU A 76 -20.98 -6.78 -22.20
N LEU A 77 -20.90 -7.70 -21.23
CA LEU A 77 -22.01 -7.92 -20.30
C LEU A 77 -22.29 -6.71 -19.40
N PHE A 78 -21.26 -5.97 -19.00
CA PHE A 78 -21.45 -4.77 -18.20
C PHE A 78 -22.12 -3.65 -18.99
N GLU A 79 -21.77 -3.49 -20.26
CA GLU A 79 -22.44 -2.55 -21.15
C GLU A 79 -23.93 -2.89 -21.30
N ASP A 80 -24.26 -4.17 -21.55
CA ASP A 80 -25.66 -4.60 -21.70
C ASP A 80 -26.47 -4.40 -20.41
N GLU A 81 -25.91 -4.80 -19.27
CA GLU A 81 -26.55 -4.64 -17.95
C GLU A 81 -26.75 -3.16 -17.59
N PHE A 82 -25.77 -2.31 -17.88
CA PHE A 82 -25.84 -0.88 -17.58
C PHE A 82 -26.81 -0.14 -18.52
N ALA A 83 -26.82 -0.48 -19.81
CA ALA A 83 -27.80 0.04 -20.77
C ALA A 83 -29.23 -0.31 -20.33
N ALA A 84 -29.45 -1.58 -19.95
CA ALA A 84 -30.74 -2.05 -19.46
C ALA A 84 -31.16 -1.34 -18.15
N HIS A 85 -30.22 -1.09 -17.23
CA HIS A 85 -30.50 -0.40 -15.97
C HIS A 85 -30.99 1.04 -16.18
N LEU A 86 -30.44 1.76 -17.17
CA LEU A 86 -30.81 3.14 -17.47
C LEU A 86 -31.91 3.28 -18.54
N GLY A 87 -32.29 2.18 -19.20
CA GLY A 87 -33.20 2.22 -20.35
C GLY A 87 -32.60 2.86 -21.61
N ALA A 88 -31.27 2.97 -21.69
CA ALA A 88 -30.58 3.45 -22.89
C ALA A 88 -30.42 2.32 -23.91
N ARG A 89 -30.40 2.64 -25.21
CA ARG A 89 -30.21 1.63 -26.27
C ARG A 89 -28.79 1.07 -26.31
N HIS A 90 -27.80 1.91 -26.04
CA HIS A 90 -26.39 1.53 -26.07
C HIS A 90 -25.67 2.08 -24.84
N ALA A 91 -24.79 1.27 -24.26
CA ALA A 91 -23.75 1.70 -23.34
C ALA A 91 -22.38 1.27 -23.86
N ILE A 92 -21.36 2.11 -23.69
CA ILE A 92 -20.01 1.90 -24.18
C ILE A 92 -19.02 2.12 -23.04
N ALA A 93 -18.43 1.04 -22.55
CA ALA A 93 -17.53 1.07 -21.41
C ALA A 93 -16.15 1.63 -21.81
N VAL A 94 -15.65 2.57 -21.03
CA VAL A 94 -14.38 3.26 -21.27
C VAL A 94 -13.55 3.37 -20.00
N SER A 95 -12.30 3.77 -20.13
CA SER A 95 -11.33 3.80 -19.03
C SER A 95 -11.62 4.84 -17.95
N SER A 96 -12.34 5.92 -18.28
CA SER A 96 -12.73 6.99 -17.34
C SER A 96 -13.86 7.86 -17.90
N CYS A 97 -14.53 8.65 -17.06
CA CYS A 97 -15.50 9.65 -17.53
C CYS A 97 -14.86 10.73 -18.41
N THR A 98 -13.62 11.14 -18.12
CA THR A 98 -12.87 12.07 -18.97
C THR A 98 -12.73 11.54 -20.39
N ALA A 99 -12.40 10.25 -20.55
CA ALA A 99 -12.34 9.62 -21.85
C ALA A 99 -13.73 9.46 -22.50
N ALA A 100 -14.77 9.22 -21.69
CA ALA A 100 -16.17 9.18 -22.15
C ALA A 100 -16.57 10.51 -22.80
N LEU A 101 -16.33 11.62 -22.10
CA LEU A 101 -16.61 12.98 -22.56
C LEU A 101 -15.81 13.32 -23.82
N GLU A 102 -14.51 13.01 -23.86
CA GLU A 102 -13.66 13.28 -25.02
C GLU A 102 -14.14 12.52 -26.26
N LEU A 103 -14.45 11.22 -26.11
CA LEU A 103 -14.96 10.40 -27.20
C LEU A 103 -16.34 10.86 -27.67
N ALA A 104 -17.25 11.22 -26.75
CA ALA A 104 -18.56 11.76 -27.10
C ALA A 104 -18.44 13.08 -27.89
N LEU A 105 -17.56 13.99 -27.46
CA LEU A 105 -17.32 15.25 -28.16
C LEU A 105 -16.68 15.06 -29.54
N ARG A 106 -15.72 14.12 -29.67
CA ARG A 106 -15.14 13.78 -30.98
C ARG A 106 -16.16 13.12 -31.92
N ALA A 107 -17.06 12.30 -31.38
CA ALA A 107 -18.12 11.65 -32.13
C ALA A 107 -19.15 12.63 -32.71
N LEU A 108 -19.26 13.85 -32.17
CA LEU A 108 -20.05 14.94 -32.78
C LEU A 108 -19.46 15.46 -34.10
N ARG A 109 -18.19 15.13 -34.41
CA ARG A 109 -17.48 15.52 -35.64
C ARG A 109 -17.51 17.03 -35.92
N LEU A 110 -17.37 17.83 -34.85
CA LEU A 110 -17.33 19.28 -34.95
C LEU A 110 -16.00 19.77 -35.55
N PRO A 111 -15.98 20.92 -36.25
CA PRO A 111 -14.74 21.52 -36.71
C PRO A 111 -13.77 21.83 -35.57
N VAL A 112 -12.47 21.69 -35.83
CA VAL A 112 -11.41 22.07 -34.86
C VAL A 112 -11.61 23.53 -34.41
N GLY A 113 -11.50 23.76 -33.09
CA GLY A 113 -11.70 25.06 -32.48
C GLY A 113 -13.17 25.47 -32.30
N ALA A 114 -14.13 24.60 -32.63
CA ALA A 114 -15.54 24.89 -32.41
C ALA A 114 -15.83 25.15 -30.92
N PRO A 115 -16.60 26.21 -30.60
CA PRO A 115 -16.92 26.58 -29.23
C PRO A 115 -17.86 25.57 -28.56
N VAL A 116 -17.52 25.14 -27.35
CA VAL A 116 -18.32 24.25 -26.51
C VAL A 116 -18.58 24.92 -25.17
N LEU A 117 -19.85 25.07 -24.80
CA LEU A 117 -20.23 25.64 -23.51
C LEU A 117 -19.96 24.63 -22.39
N VAL A 118 -19.34 25.06 -21.29
CA VAL A 118 -19.00 24.23 -20.14
C VAL A 118 -19.23 25.01 -18.83
N PRO A 119 -19.86 24.44 -17.79
CA PRO A 119 -19.97 25.10 -16.48
C PRO A 119 -18.61 25.50 -15.91
N ALA A 120 -18.53 26.68 -15.30
CA ALA A 120 -17.31 27.17 -14.67
C ALA A 120 -16.95 26.39 -13.39
N VAL A 121 -17.95 25.86 -12.68
CA VAL A 121 -17.80 25.01 -11.50
C VAL A 121 -17.99 23.56 -11.92
N THR A 122 -16.90 22.88 -12.27
CA THR A 122 -16.88 21.46 -12.63
C THR A 122 -15.47 20.90 -12.43
N PHE A 123 -15.32 19.58 -12.53
CA PHE A 123 -14.03 18.92 -12.49
C PHE A 123 -13.17 19.28 -13.71
N CYS A 124 -11.88 19.56 -13.50
CA CYS A 124 -10.96 20.01 -14.56
C CYS A 124 -10.85 19.01 -15.73
N GLY A 125 -11.00 17.71 -15.49
CA GLY A 125 -10.99 16.68 -16.51
C GLY A 125 -12.10 16.86 -17.56
N ALA A 126 -13.26 17.39 -17.19
CA ALA A 126 -14.37 17.62 -18.11
C ALA A 126 -13.99 18.68 -19.17
N VAL A 127 -13.25 19.71 -18.78
CA VAL A 127 -12.81 20.79 -19.70
C VAL A 127 -11.60 20.34 -20.52
N GLN A 128 -10.71 19.55 -19.93
CA GLN A 128 -9.63 18.93 -20.68
C GLN A 128 -10.15 18.00 -21.79
N ALA A 129 -11.26 17.30 -21.58
CA ALA A 129 -11.90 16.50 -22.63
C ALA A 129 -12.30 17.35 -23.86
N VAL A 130 -12.78 18.58 -23.65
CA VAL A 130 -13.07 19.54 -24.73
C VAL A 130 -11.77 19.92 -25.47
N LEU A 131 -10.72 20.25 -24.74
CA LEU A 131 -9.42 20.63 -25.31
C LEU A 131 -8.77 19.46 -26.09
N HIS A 132 -8.82 18.24 -25.54
CA HIS A 132 -8.29 17.04 -26.19
C HIS A 132 -9.10 16.61 -27.41
N ALA A 133 -10.40 16.92 -27.44
CA ALA A 133 -11.23 16.83 -28.65
C ALA A 133 -10.89 17.91 -29.70
N ARG A 134 -9.91 18.79 -29.41
CA ARG A 134 -9.50 19.94 -30.23
C ARG A 134 -10.62 20.96 -30.42
N LEU A 135 -11.48 21.09 -29.41
CA LEU A 135 -12.57 22.05 -29.35
C LEU A 135 -12.19 23.18 -28.39
N ARG A 136 -12.95 24.27 -28.41
CA ARG A 136 -12.65 25.46 -27.60
C ARG A 136 -13.66 25.61 -26.46
N PRO A 137 -13.27 25.40 -25.19
CA PRO A 137 -14.19 25.55 -24.08
C PRO A 137 -14.57 27.03 -23.86
N VAL A 138 -15.84 27.26 -23.59
CA VAL A 138 -16.43 28.56 -23.22
C VAL A 138 -17.09 28.39 -21.87
N LEU A 139 -16.56 29.06 -20.86
CA LEU A 139 -17.03 28.91 -19.49
C LEU A 139 -18.40 29.58 -19.32
N VAL A 140 -19.31 28.88 -18.65
CA VAL A 140 -20.65 29.33 -18.33
C VAL A 140 -20.73 29.52 -16.82
N ASP A 141 -21.19 30.70 -16.41
CA ASP A 141 -21.38 31.03 -15.00
C ASP A 141 -22.49 30.19 -14.37
N VAL A 142 -22.43 30.02 -13.06
CA VAL A 142 -23.41 29.24 -12.30
C VAL A 142 -24.31 30.17 -11.49
N ASP A 143 -25.50 29.70 -11.15
CA ASP A 143 -26.32 30.28 -10.09
C ASP A 143 -25.71 29.89 -8.74
N PRO A 144 -25.32 30.86 -7.89
CA PRO A 144 -24.76 30.55 -6.56
C PRO A 144 -25.66 29.70 -5.69
N ARG A 145 -26.99 29.76 -5.86
CA ARG A 145 -27.91 29.00 -5.01
C ARG A 145 -27.93 27.51 -5.32
N THR A 146 -27.76 27.16 -6.59
CA THR A 146 -27.88 25.78 -7.09
C THR A 146 -26.53 25.15 -7.41
N GLY A 147 -25.49 25.97 -7.63
CA GLY A 147 -24.20 25.54 -8.16
C GLY A 147 -24.23 25.09 -9.62
N GLN A 148 -25.36 25.25 -10.31
CA GLN A 148 -25.56 24.86 -11.70
C GLN A 148 -25.75 26.07 -12.61
N VAL A 149 -25.56 25.87 -13.91
CA VAL A 149 -25.86 26.88 -14.93
C VAL A 149 -27.38 27.04 -15.08
N ASN A 150 -27.84 28.21 -15.51
CA ASN A 150 -29.25 28.47 -15.82
C ASN A 150 -29.39 29.11 -17.23
N ALA A 151 -30.62 29.26 -17.72
CA ALA A 151 -30.86 29.81 -19.06
C ALA A 151 -30.20 31.19 -19.27
N ALA A 152 -30.18 32.05 -18.25
CA ALA A 152 -29.59 33.38 -18.34
C ALA A 152 -28.06 33.33 -18.48
N THR A 153 -27.37 32.51 -17.69
CA THR A 153 -25.90 32.38 -17.76
C THR A 153 -25.47 31.67 -19.04
N VAL A 154 -26.22 30.67 -19.49
CA VAL A 154 -26.01 29.99 -20.79
C VAL A 154 -26.18 30.97 -21.95
N ALA A 155 -27.29 31.72 -22.01
CA ALA A 155 -27.52 32.69 -23.07
C ALA A 155 -26.44 33.78 -23.11
N ARG A 156 -25.91 34.18 -21.94
CA ARG A 156 -24.77 35.09 -21.83
C ARG A 156 -23.51 34.51 -22.48
N ALA A 157 -23.13 33.29 -22.12
CA ALA A 157 -21.95 32.62 -22.68
C ALA A 157 -22.09 32.33 -24.19
N ALA A 158 -23.30 31.95 -24.65
CA ALA A 158 -23.59 31.73 -26.06
C ALA A 158 -23.36 33.00 -26.92
N ARG A 159 -23.71 34.19 -26.40
CA ARG A 159 -23.45 35.47 -27.08
C ARG A 159 -21.95 35.74 -27.27
N VAL A 160 -21.10 35.34 -26.33
CA VAL A 160 -19.65 35.58 -26.37
C VAL A 160 -18.98 34.84 -27.52
N CYS A 161 -19.43 33.62 -27.82
CA CYS A 161 -18.91 32.82 -28.91
C CYS A 161 -19.71 32.96 -30.23
N GLY A 162 -20.73 33.83 -30.25
CA GLY A 162 -21.62 34.07 -31.41
C GLY A 162 -22.64 32.95 -31.64
N CYS A 163 -22.17 31.71 -31.79
CA CYS A 163 -22.96 30.49 -31.91
C CYS A 163 -22.17 29.30 -31.34
N PRO A 164 -22.52 28.76 -30.15
CA PRO A 164 -21.91 27.53 -29.67
C PRO A 164 -22.21 26.38 -30.64
N ARG A 165 -21.34 25.37 -30.66
CA ARG A 165 -21.54 24.15 -31.48
C ARG A 165 -21.96 22.95 -30.65
N ALA A 166 -21.62 22.94 -29.36
CA ALA A 166 -22.12 21.95 -28.41
C ALA A 166 -22.13 22.56 -27.00
N MET A 167 -22.75 21.84 -26.08
CA MET A 167 -22.73 22.16 -24.67
C MET A 167 -22.54 20.89 -23.86
N MET A 168 -21.73 20.99 -22.81
CA MET A 168 -21.62 19.98 -21.78
C MET A 168 -22.48 20.40 -20.58
N VAL A 169 -23.43 19.56 -20.17
CA VAL A 169 -24.32 19.83 -19.03
C VAL A 169 -23.91 18.97 -17.85
N LEU A 170 -23.69 19.58 -16.68
CA LEU A 170 -23.31 18.87 -15.46
C LEU A 170 -24.51 18.74 -14.52
N HIS A 171 -24.83 17.51 -14.11
CA HIS A 171 -25.74 17.24 -13.00
C HIS A 171 -25.00 17.39 -11.67
N TYR A 172 -24.75 18.62 -11.27
CA TYR A 172 -23.86 18.94 -10.16
C TYR A 172 -24.33 18.31 -8.83
N ALA A 173 -23.41 17.73 -8.05
CA ALA A 173 -23.70 16.90 -6.86
C ALA A 173 -24.66 15.69 -7.06
N GLY A 174 -25.14 15.45 -8.29
CA GLY A 174 -26.20 14.50 -8.62
C GLY A 174 -27.59 15.12 -8.71
N ALA A 175 -27.72 16.45 -8.56
CA ALA A 175 -28.97 17.16 -8.76
C ALA A 175 -29.36 17.17 -10.26
N PRO A 176 -30.65 16.99 -10.60
CA PRO A 176 -31.11 17.12 -11.97
C PRO A 176 -30.84 18.53 -12.52
N ALA A 177 -30.45 18.60 -13.78
CA ALA A 177 -30.23 19.84 -14.52
C ALA A 177 -31.35 20.00 -15.54
N PRO A 178 -31.85 21.21 -15.82
CA PRO A 178 -32.92 21.43 -16.79
C PRO A 178 -32.40 21.38 -18.23
N VAL A 179 -31.94 20.21 -18.68
CA VAL A 179 -31.16 20.01 -19.93
C VAL A 179 -31.83 20.65 -21.16
N ALA A 180 -33.14 20.48 -21.32
CA ALA A 180 -33.89 21.03 -22.45
C ALA A 180 -33.93 22.57 -22.46
N GLU A 181 -34.16 23.19 -21.30
CA GLU A 181 -34.16 24.64 -21.15
C GLU A 181 -32.77 25.23 -21.43
N LEU A 182 -31.72 24.58 -20.92
CA LEU A 182 -30.33 25.00 -21.17
C LEU A 182 -29.98 24.88 -22.66
N ALA A 183 -30.42 23.82 -23.33
CA ALA A 183 -30.22 23.63 -24.77
C ALA A 183 -30.94 24.73 -25.59
N GLU A 184 -32.18 25.07 -25.23
CA GLU A 184 -32.92 26.17 -25.84
C GLU A 184 -32.22 27.51 -25.65
N ALA A 185 -31.76 27.81 -24.43
CA ALA A 185 -31.01 29.03 -24.12
C ALA A 185 -29.69 29.12 -24.91
N ALA A 186 -29.03 27.98 -25.15
CA ALA A 186 -27.83 27.88 -25.99
C ALA A 186 -28.15 27.92 -27.51
N ARG A 187 -29.43 27.78 -27.89
CA ARG A 187 -29.90 27.59 -29.27
C ARG A 187 -29.29 26.34 -29.93
N LEU A 188 -29.17 25.27 -29.15
CA LEU A 188 -28.66 23.98 -29.58
C LEU A 188 -29.77 22.93 -29.55
N PRO A 189 -29.85 22.02 -30.54
CA PRO A 189 -30.68 20.83 -30.39
C PRO A 189 -30.06 19.87 -29.37
N LEU A 190 -30.87 19.03 -28.73
CA LEU A 190 -30.41 18.01 -27.76
C LEU A 190 -29.32 17.07 -28.33
N THR A 191 -29.29 16.88 -29.65
CA THR A 191 -28.27 16.09 -30.37
C THR A 191 -26.87 16.70 -30.38
N HIS A 192 -26.70 17.91 -29.83
CA HIS A 192 -25.41 18.59 -29.62
C HIS A 192 -25.11 18.82 -28.13
N ILE A 193 -25.89 18.19 -27.24
CA ILE A 193 -25.68 18.23 -25.80
C ILE A 193 -25.02 16.92 -25.36
N VAL A 194 -23.95 17.03 -24.58
CA VAL A 194 -23.31 15.91 -23.89
C VAL A 194 -23.49 16.11 -22.39
N GLU A 195 -24.13 15.16 -21.72
CA GLU A 195 -24.31 15.21 -20.27
C GLU A 195 -23.04 14.67 -19.57
N ASP A 196 -22.41 15.50 -18.74
CA ASP A 196 -21.48 15.04 -17.70
C ASP A 196 -22.30 14.49 -16.52
N ALA A 197 -22.53 13.19 -16.60
CA ALA A 197 -23.27 12.40 -15.63
C ALA A 197 -22.34 11.75 -14.59
N ALA A 198 -21.13 12.28 -14.38
CA ALA A 198 -20.17 11.73 -13.41
C ALA A 198 -20.75 11.63 -11.98
N HIS A 199 -21.68 12.51 -11.62
CA HIS A 199 -22.38 12.53 -10.33
C HIS A 199 -23.82 12.03 -10.41
N ALA A 200 -24.30 11.66 -11.61
CA ALA A 200 -25.72 11.57 -11.92
C ALA A 200 -26.28 10.15 -12.04
N LEU A 201 -25.49 9.13 -11.70
CA LEU A 201 -25.98 7.75 -11.70
C LEU A 201 -27.05 7.59 -10.60
N GLY A 202 -28.31 7.49 -11.02
CA GLY A 202 -29.48 7.48 -10.16
C GLY A 202 -30.30 8.79 -10.18
N THR A 203 -29.87 9.80 -10.93
CA THR A 203 -30.57 11.07 -11.16
C THR A 203 -31.71 10.88 -12.16
N TRP A 204 -32.83 11.56 -11.91
CA TRP A 204 -33.96 11.65 -12.82
C TRP A 204 -34.24 13.12 -13.09
N VAL A 205 -34.41 13.49 -14.36
CA VAL A 205 -34.92 14.81 -14.75
C VAL A 205 -36.39 14.60 -15.10
N ASP A 206 -37.26 15.26 -14.34
CA ASP A 206 -38.69 14.95 -14.32
C ASP A 206 -38.90 13.43 -14.09
N ASP A 207 -39.60 12.76 -15.01
CA ASP A 207 -39.89 11.33 -14.95
C ASP A 207 -38.93 10.45 -15.78
N GLN A 208 -37.78 11.00 -16.21
CA GLN A 208 -36.82 10.28 -17.06
C GLN A 208 -35.46 10.12 -16.37
N PRO A 209 -34.85 8.92 -16.37
CA PRO A 209 -33.50 8.73 -15.85
C PRO A 209 -32.48 9.46 -16.73
N VAL A 210 -31.45 10.04 -16.11
CA VAL A 210 -30.28 10.54 -16.85
C VAL A 210 -29.59 9.35 -17.52
N GLY A 211 -29.43 9.41 -18.85
CA GLY A 211 -28.84 8.32 -19.63
C GLY A 211 -29.13 8.41 -21.13
N SER A 212 -30.31 8.89 -21.53
CA SER A 212 -30.73 8.97 -22.94
C SER A 212 -31.44 10.28 -23.33
N LEU A 213 -31.42 11.28 -22.45
CA LEU A 213 -32.08 12.58 -22.68
C LEU A 213 -31.42 13.37 -23.83
N SER A 214 -30.09 13.36 -23.89
CA SER A 214 -29.30 14.13 -24.85
C SER A 214 -28.62 13.24 -25.90
N ARG A 215 -27.63 13.77 -26.64
CA ARG A 215 -26.83 12.94 -27.56
C ARG A 215 -26.15 11.80 -26.82
N ALA A 216 -25.59 12.09 -25.66
CA ALA A 216 -24.87 11.11 -24.85
C ALA A 216 -24.76 11.57 -23.40
N ALA A 217 -24.88 10.61 -22.48
CA ALA A 217 -24.53 10.81 -21.08
C ALA A 217 -23.24 10.05 -20.73
N CYS A 218 -22.34 10.72 -20.03
CA CYS A 218 -21.02 10.20 -19.67
C CYS A 218 -20.92 9.99 -18.17
N PHE A 219 -20.74 8.74 -17.73
CA PHE A 219 -20.71 8.36 -16.32
C PHE A 219 -19.29 8.09 -15.84
N SER A 220 -19.08 8.32 -14.53
CA SER A 220 -17.84 8.02 -13.83
C SER A 220 -18.03 6.87 -12.85
N PHE A 221 -17.06 5.97 -12.83
CA PHE A 221 -16.96 4.88 -11.85
C PHE A 221 -15.70 4.98 -10.99
N TYR A 222 -15.16 6.21 -10.87
CA TYR A 222 -14.06 6.50 -9.96
C TYR A 222 -14.38 6.06 -8.53
N ALA A 223 -13.36 5.77 -7.73
CA ALA A 223 -13.46 5.14 -6.41
C ALA A 223 -14.43 5.81 -5.42
N THR A 224 -14.78 7.09 -5.61
CA THR A 224 -15.73 7.82 -4.74
C THR A 224 -17.15 7.94 -5.29
N LYS A 225 -17.42 7.51 -6.53
CA LYS A 225 -18.73 7.65 -7.19
C LYS A 225 -19.77 6.69 -6.64
N ASN A 226 -21.04 6.90 -6.99
CA ASN A 226 -22.16 6.09 -6.49
C ASN A 226 -22.05 4.61 -6.89
N LEU A 227 -21.33 4.32 -7.99
CA LEU A 227 -20.92 2.98 -8.38
C LEU A 227 -19.38 2.93 -8.49
N PRO A 228 -18.65 2.68 -7.39
CA PRO A 228 -17.19 2.86 -7.35
C PRO A 228 -16.41 1.61 -7.78
N ILE A 229 -15.75 1.60 -8.94
CA ILE A 229 -15.04 0.39 -9.44
C ILE A 229 -13.51 0.54 -9.43
N GLY A 230 -13.00 1.58 -8.76
CA GLY A 230 -11.61 2.02 -8.84
C GLY A 230 -11.46 3.12 -9.88
N GLU A 231 -11.32 2.73 -11.15
CA GLU A 231 -11.29 3.63 -12.31
C GLU A 231 -12.24 3.11 -13.40
N GLY A 232 -12.93 4.00 -14.10
CA GLY A 232 -13.81 3.62 -15.21
C GLY A 232 -14.80 4.71 -15.61
N GLY A 233 -15.39 4.53 -16.78
CA GLY A 233 -16.51 5.34 -17.25
C GLY A 233 -17.40 4.61 -18.24
N MET A 234 -18.52 5.23 -18.57
CA MET A 234 -19.48 4.72 -19.55
C MET A 234 -20.03 5.86 -20.38
N VAL A 235 -20.21 5.66 -21.68
CA VAL A 235 -21.04 6.53 -22.51
C VAL A 235 -22.35 5.80 -22.77
N THR A 236 -23.50 6.43 -22.54
CA THR A 236 -24.79 5.93 -23.02
C THR A 236 -25.34 6.82 -24.13
N THR A 237 -26.05 6.23 -25.09
CA THR A 237 -26.67 6.94 -26.21
C THR A 237 -27.73 6.06 -26.88
N ASP A 238 -28.71 6.68 -27.53
CA ASP A 238 -29.70 5.98 -28.37
C ASP A 238 -29.32 5.93 -29.86
N ASP A 239 -28.25 6.63 -30.24
CA ASP A 239 -27.73 6.68 -31.61
C ASP A 239 -26.75 5.53 -31.87
N SER A 240 -27.19 4.59 -32.73
CA SER A 240 -26.41 3.41 -33.09
C SER A 240 -25.14 3.72 -33.89
N GLU A 241 -25.13 4.78 -34.70
CA GLU A 241 -23.93 5.15 -35.46
C GLU A 241 -22.90 5.80 -34.54
N PHE A 242 -23.37 6.68 -33.66
CA PHE A 242 -22.57 7.32 -32.61
C PHE A 242 -21.93 6.28 -31.69
N ALA A 243 -22.72 5.32 -31.18
CA ALA A 243 -22.25 4.20 -30.37
C ALA A 243 -21.18 3.36 -31.10
N ARG A 244 -21.42 3.01 -32.37
CA ARG A 244 -20.48 2.21 -33.17
C ARG A 244 -19.18 2.94 -33.40
N TRP A 245 -19.21 4.27 -33.59
CA TRP A 245 -18.01 5.08 -33.73
C TRP A 245 -17.21 5.08 -32.42
N ILE A 246 -17.84 5.33 -31.27
CA ILE A 246 -17.16 5.36 -29.96
C ILE A 246 -16.53 4.00 -29.64
N ARG A 247 -17.21 2.89 -29.93
CA ARG A 247 -16.66 1.52 -29.73
C ARG A 247 -15.37 1.26 -30.50
N ARG A 248 -15.26 1.79 -31.73
CA ARG A 248 -14.00 1.72 -32.50
C ARG A 248 -12.97 2.70 -31.93
N ALA A 249 -13.40 3.94 -31.68
CA ALA A 249 -12.53 5.03 -31.27
C ALA A 249 -11.91 4.81 -29.88
N ARG A 250 -12.55 4.12 -28.93
CA ARG A 250 -11.95 3.79 -27.62
C ARG A 250 -10.75 2.85 -27.71
N LEU A 251 -10.53 2.21 -28.87
CA LEU A 251 -9.45 1.25 -29.10
C LEU A 251 -8.75 1.57 -30.44
N HIS A 252 -8.08 2.73 -30.47
CA HIS A 252 -7.27 3.23 -31.59
C HIS A 252 -8.00 3.47 -32.91
N GLY A 253 -9.33 3.34 -32.97
CA GLY A 253 -10.09 3.46 -34.22
C GLY A 253 -9.99 2.22 -35.12
N MET A 254 -9.63 1.07 -34.54
CA MET A 254 -9.52 -0.18 -35.27
C MET A 254 -10.90 -0.69 -35.74
N SER A 255 -10.99 -1.18 -36.97
CA SER A 255 -12.21 -1.72 -37.58
C SER A 255 -12.66 -3.06 -37.01
N ALA A 256 -11.77 -3.77 -36.30
CA ALA A 256 -12.07 -5.00 -35.59
C ALA A 256 -11.52 -4.94 -34.14
N ASP A 257 -12.26 -5.52 -33.21
CA ASP A 257 -11.84 -5.63 -31.81
C ASP A 257 -10.60 -6.52 -31.69
N ALA A 258 -9.49 -5.93 -31.24
CA ALA A 258 -8.21 -6.63 -31.12
C ALA A 258 -8.26 -7.88 -30.24
N TRP A 259 -9.24 -7.98 -29.33
CA TRP A 259 -9.38 -9.13 -28.44
C TRP A 259 -10.04 -10.33 -29.14
N ARG A 260 -10.94 -10.09 -30.11
CA ARG A 260 -11.61 -11.14 -30.89
C ARG A 260 -10.66 -11.91 -31.81
N ARG A 261 -9.42 -11.44 -32.01
CA ARG A 261 -8.38 -12.21 -32.72
C ARG A 261 -7.93 -13.45 -31.94
N ASN A 262 -8.09 -13.43 -30.62
CA ASN A 262 -7.65 -14.50 -29.73
C ASN A 262 -8.75 -15.54 -29.47
N THR A 263 -9.93 -15.39 -30.08
CA THR A 263 -11.02 -16.37 -30.01
C THR A 263 -10.99 -17.30 -31.23
N THR A 264 -11.54 -18.51 -31.07
CA THR A 264 -11.61 -19.51 -32.14
C THR A 264 -12.43 -18.97 -33.31
N GLY A 265 -11.81 -18.82 -34.49
CA GLY A 265 -12.43 -18.19 -35.67
C GLY A 265 -12.18 -16.68 -35.80
N GLY A 266 -11.38 -16.08 -34.92
CA GLY A 266 -10.96 -14.69 -34.99
C GLY A 266 -10.09 -14.37 -36.20
N ASN A 267 -10.37 -13.25 -36.88
CA ASN A 267 -9.53 -12.74 -37.97
C ASN A 267 -8.47 -11.78 -37.41
N TRP A 268 -7.21 -11.95 -37.79
CA TRP A 268 -6.11 -11.07 -37.38
C TRP A 268 -6.08 -9.74 -38.15
N ARG A 269 -6.75 -9.67 -39.31
CA ARG A 269 -6.76 -8.46 -40.15
C ARG A 269 -7.67 -7.40 -39.55
N TYR A 270 -7.12 -6.20 -39.37
CA TYR A 270 -7.86 -4.99 -39.05
C TYR A 270 -7.28 -3.81 -39.85
N SER A 271 -8.07 -2.75 -39.95
CA SER A 271 -7.65 -1.45 -40.48
C SER A 271 -7.87 -0.37 -39.40
N VAL A 272 -7.23 0.78 -39.56
CA VAL A 272 -7.52 1.98 -38.74
C VAL A 272 -8.10 3.01 -39.69
N GLU A 273 -9.38 3.34 -39.51
CA GLU A 273 -10.11 4.25 -40.41
C GLU A 273 -10.04 5.70 -39.93
N GLU A 274 -10.05 5.92 -38.63
CA GLU A 274 -10.02 7.23 -37.98
C GLU A 274 -9.15 7.16 -36.72
N ALA A 275 -8.63 8.30 -36.25
CA ALA A 275 -7.80 8.36 -35.05
C ALA A 275 -8.63 8.14 -33.77
N GLY A 276 -8.35 7.06 -33.05
CA GLY A 276 -8.94 6.78 -31.74
C GLY A 276 -7.99 7.03 -30.55
N LEU A 277 -8.43 6.61 -29.37
CA LEU A 277 -7.73 6.63 -28.08
C LEU A 277 -7.42 5.20 -27.61
N LYS A 278 -6.57 5.06 -26.59
CA LYS A 278 -6.48 3.85 -25.77
C LYS A 278 -7.30 4.07 -24.50
N ALA A 279 -8.60 3.84 -24.60
CA ALA A 279 -9.58 4.20 -23.57
C ALA A 279 -10.57 3.06 -23.26
N ASN A 280 -10.19 1.81 -23.53
CA ASN A 280 -11.04 0.65 -23.30
C ASN A 280 -11.08 0.26 -21.82
N MET A 281 -12.25 -0.15 -21.32
CA MET A 281 -12.40 -0.73 -19.98
C MET A 281 -11.90 -2.18 -19.95
N THR A 282 -11.27 -2.58 -18.84
CA THR A 282 -10.84 -3.96 -18.62
C THR A 282 -11.96 -4.86 -18.11
N ASP A 283 -11.89 -6.17 -18.36
CA ASP A 283 -12.84 -7.12 -17.78
C ASP A 283 -12.76 -7.18 -16.25
N VAL A 284 -11.62 -6.80 -15.66
CA VAL A 284 -11.49 -6.70 -14.20
C VAL A 284 -12.39 -5.58 -13.67
N GLN A 285 -12.28 -4.38 -14.26
CA GLN A 285 -13.14 -3.24 -13.92
C GLN A 285 -14.61 -3.55 -14.20
N ALA A 286 -14.91 -4.15 -15.36
CA ALA A 286 -16.28 -4.49 -15.73
C ALA A 286 -16.88 -5.53 -14.77
N ALA A 287 -16.14 -6.56 -14.37
CA ALA A 287 -16.61 -7.56 -13.41
C ALA A 287 -16.94 -6.97 -12.04
N VAL A 288 -16.14 -6.00 -11.57
CA VAL A 288 -16.43 -5.21 -10.36
C VAL A 288 -17.71 -4.39 -10.56
N GLY A 289 -17.81 -3.66 -11.68
CA GLY A 289 -18.97 -2.84 -12.02
C GLY A 289 -20.28 -3.62 -12.05
N ARG A 290 -20.30 -4.77 -12.72
CA ARG A 290 -21.47 -5.67 -12.77
C ARG A 290 -21.91 -6.15 -11.39
N ALA A 291 -20.96 -6.55 -10.56
CA ALA A 291 -21.27 -7.03 -9.23
C ALA A 291 -21.84 -5.90 -8.36
N GLN A 292 -21.28 -4.70 -8.44
CA GLN A 292 -21.76 -3.55 -7.68
C GLN A 292 -23.07 -2.96 -8.20
N LEU A 293 -23.33 -3.05 -9.51
CA LEU A 293 -24.55 -2.52 -10.11
C LEU A 293 -25.80 -3.11 -9.45
N ARG A 294 -25.70 -4.35 -8.95
CA ARG A 294 -26.76 -5.06 -8.21
C ARG A 294 -27.09 -4.45 -6.85
N HIS A 295 -26.17 -3.66 -6.28
CA HIS A 295 -26.33 -3.00 -4.98
C HIS A 295 -26.66 -1.52 -5.12
N LEU A 296 -26.60 -0.97 -6.34
CA LEU A 296 -26.74 0.46 -6.58
C LEU A 296 -28.06 1.00 -6.04
N ASP A 297 -29.19 0.33 -6.28
CA ASP A 297 -30.50 0.80 -5.84
C ASP A 297 -30.59 0.89 -4.30
N ASP A 298 -30.09 -0.11 -3.58
CA ASP A 298 -30.04 -0.10 -2.11
C ASP A 298 -29.14 1.04 -1.59
N TRP A 299 -28.00 1.27 -2.24
CA TRP A 299 -27.11 2.39 -1.89
C TRP A 299 -27.73 3.73 -2.18
N GLN A 300 -28.49 3.86 -3.28
CA GLN A 300 -29.23 5.07 -3.59
C GLN A 300 -30.27 5.34 -2.50
N ILE A 301 -31.04 4.33 -2.08
CA ILE A 301 -31.99 4.45 -0.97
C ILE A 301 -31.28 4.91 0.30
N ARG A 302 -30.15 4.29 0.65
CA ARG A 302 -29.37 4.66 1.84
C ARG A 302 -28.85 6.09 1.80
N ARG A 303 -28.31 6.54 0.66
CA ARG A 303 -27.86 7.93 0.47
C ARG A 303 -28.99 8.94 0.62
N HIS A 304 -30.20 8.62 0.16
CA HIS A 304 -31.38 9.47 0.34
C HIS A 304 -31.79 9.57 1.82
N ALA A 305 -31.76 8.45 2.56
CA ALA A 305 -32.05 8.45 3.99
C ALA A 305 -31.06 9.32 4.78
N LEU A 306 -29.76 9.16 4.51
CA LEU A 306 -28.70 9.98 5.11
C LEU A 306 -28.85 11.46 4.79
N ALA A 307 -29.14 11.80 3.53
CA ALA A 307 -29.37 13.19 3.12
C ALA A 307 -30.60 13.79 3.82
N ALA A 308 -31.69 13.05 3.96
CA ALA A 308 -32.87 13.51 4.68
C ALA A 308 -32.59 13.75 6.18
N GLN A 309 -31.70 12.94 6.77
CA GLN A 309 -31.23 13.14 8.14
C GLN A 309 -30.40 14.43 8.26
N TYR A 310 -29.48 14.68 7.32
CA TYR A 310 -28.77 15.96 7.24
C TYR A 310 -29.74 17.14 7.06
N ASP A 311 -30.70 17.04 6.14
CA ASP A 311 -31.69 18.10 5.88
C ASP A 311 -32.44 18.45 7.18
N ALA A 312 -32.90 17.44 7.92
CA ALA A 312 -33.61 17.62 9.19
C ALA A 312 -32.74 18.19 10.31
N ALA A 313 -31.50 17.70 10.44
CA ALA A 313 -30.59 18.10 11.52
C ALA A 313 -29.94 19.48 11.29
N LEU A 314 -29.75 19.89 10.04
CA LEU A 314 -29.15 21.18 9.68
C LEU A 314 -30.18 22.29 9.49
N ALA A 315 -31.46 21.98 9.24
CA ALA A 315 -32.53 22.97 9.14
C ALA A 315 -32.58 24.04 10.25
N PRO A 316 -32.33 23.74 11.55
CA PRO A 316 -32.31 24.76 12.59
C PRO A 316 -31.00 25.57 12.68
N LEU A 317 -29.95 25.18 11.96
CA LEU A 317 -28.62 25.78 12.06
C LEU A 317 -28.49 26.97 11.09
N ALA A 318 -28.55 28.19 11.62
CA ALA A 318 -28.41 29.40 10.83
C ALA A 318 -27.05 29.45 10.11
N GLY A 319 -27.08 29.79 8.81
CA GLY A 319 -25.90 29.96 7.98
C GLY A 319 -25.28 28.68 7.38
N ILE A 320 -25.87 27.50 7.58
CA ILE A 320 -25.54 26.28 6.83
C ILE A 320 -26.72 25.91 5.93
N GLU A 321 -26.61 26.20 4.64
CA GLU A 321 -27.72 26.02 3.70
C GLU A 321 -27.39 24.96 2.64
N PRO A 322 -28.20 23.89 2.47
CA PRO A 322 -28.10 23.03 1.31
C PRO A 322 -28.24 23.80 -0.01
N LEU A 323 -27.65 23.28 -1.09
CA LEU A 323 -27.88 23.84 -2.43
C LEU A 323 -29.31 23.58 -2.91
N ASP A 324 -29.87 24.57 -3.60
CA ASP A 324 -31.17 24.46 -4.24
C ASP A 324 -31.12 23.48 -5.43
N VAL A 325 -32.21 22.73 -5.62
CA VAL A 325 -32.34 21.82 -6.77
C VAL A 325 -33.02 22.56 -7.93
N PRO A 326 -32.36 22.74 -9.09
CA PRO A 326 -32.84 23.63 -10.15
C PRO A 326 -33.93 23.04 -11.04
N ALA A 327 -34.12 21.72 -11.04
CA ALA A 327 -35.08 21.02 -11.88
C ALA A 327 -35.86 19.97 -11.09
N SER A 328 -37.05 19.61 -11.59
CA SER A 328 -37.85 18.55 -11.01
C SER A 328 -37.24 17.17 -11.28
N GLY A 329 -37.60 16.18 -10.46
CA GLY A 329 -37.13 14.80 -10.59
C GLY A 329 -36.41 14.31 -9.33
N ARG A 330 -35.41 13.44 -9.50
CA ARG A 330 -34.73 12.73 -8.40
C ARG A 330 -33.25 13.06 -8.37
N HIS A 331 -32.74 13.43 -7.20
CA HIS A 331 -31.33 13.70 -6.95
C HIS A 331 -30.54 12.39 -6.73
N ALA A 332 -29.40 12.16 -7.37
CA ALA A 332 -28.61 10.92 -7.16
C ALA A 332 -27.94 10.85 -5.78
N ARG A 333 -27.80 12.00 -5.11
CA ARG A 333 -27.21 12.14 -3.75
C ARG A 333 -25.77 11.62 -3.74
N HIS A 334 -25.00 12.03 -4.75
CA HIS A 334 -23.58 11.72 -4.83
C HIS A 334 -22.80 12.50 -3.76
N LEU A 335 -23.07 13.81 -3.66
CA LEU A 335 -22.52 14.70 -2.65
C LEU A 335 -23.64 15.30 -1.81
N TYR A 336 -23.34 15.60 -0.54
CA TYR A 336 -24.13 16.50 0.28
C TYR A 336 -23.38 17.83 0.40
N VAL A 337 -23.83 18.83 -0.36
CA VAL A 337 -23.13 20.12 -0.48
C VAL A 337 -23.97 21.21 0.19
N VAL A 338 -23.31 21.98 1.04
CA VAL A 338 -23.88 23.15 1.73
C VAL A 338 -23.10 24.41 1.37
N ARG A 339 -23.76 25.55 1.53
CA ARG A 339 -23.17 26.88 1.55
C ARG A 339 -22.99 27.28 3.01
N VAL A 340 -21.78 27.69 3.35
CA VAL A 340 -21.43 28.32 4.62
C VAL A 340 -21.60 29.82 4.44
N GLU A 341 -22.72 30.34 4.94
CA GLU A 341 -23.08 31.75 4.86
C GLU A 341 -22.45 32.55 6.02
N GLU A 342 -22.33 33.87 5.84
CA GLU A 342 -21.73 34.75 6.84
C GLU A 342 -22.41 34.67 8.21
N GLU A 343 -23.72 34.38 8.23
CA GLU A 343 -24.53 34.21 9.42
C GLU A 343 -24.07 33.05 10.33
N TYR A 344 -23.36 32.06 9.78
CA TYR A 344 -22.78 30.97 10.56
C TYR A 344 -21.66 31.45 11.50
N GLY A 345 -21.01 32.57 11.17
CA GLY A 345 -20.00 33.22 12.00
C GLY A 345 -18.57 32.69 11.85
N THR A 346 -18.36 31.59 11.11
CA THR A 346 -17.02 31.05 10.77
C THR A 346 -16.90 30.88 9.26
N GLY A 347 -15.76 31.27 8.68
CA GLY A 347 -15.52 31.10 7.24
C GLY A 347 -15.40 29.63 6.83
N ARG A 348 -15.68 29.31 5.56
CA ARG A 348 -15.68 27.93 5.04
C ARG A 348 -14.37 27.19 5.28
N ASP A 349 -13.22 27.81 4.98
CA ASP A 349 -11.90 27.17 5.13
C ASP A 349 -11.58 26.89 6.60
N GLU A 350 -11.86 27.85 7.49
CA GLU A 350 -11.69 27.68 8.93
C GLU A 350 -12.62 26.58 9.48
N LEU A 351 -13.85 26.48 8.96
CA LEU A 351 -14.78 25.43 9.32
C LEU A 351 -14.26 24.05 8.89
N ILE A 352 -13.65 23.94 7.70
CA ILE A 352 -13.00 22.70 7.23
C ILE A 352 -11.89 22.28 8.21
N ASP A 353 -10.99 23.19 8.57
CA ASP A 353 -9.89 22.91 9.49
C ASP A 353 -10.42 22.46 10.86
N ARG A 354 -11.43 23.15 11.39
CA ARG A 354 -12.06 22.79 12.68
C ARG A 354 -12.78 21.45 12.62
N LEU A 355 -13.46 21.10 11.53
CA LEU A 355 -14.08 19.78 11.38
C LEU A 355 -13.01 18.68 11.28
N ALA A 356 -11.90 18.94 10.59
CA ALA A 356 -10.78 18.01 10.49
C ALA A 356 -10.11 17.75 11.85
N GLU A 357 -9.96 18.78 12.70
CA GLU A 357 -9.49 18.63 14.09
C GLU A 357 -10.39 17.71 14.93
N HIS A 358 -11.66 17.56 14.55
CA HIS A 358 -12.64 16.69 15.21
C HIS A 358 -12.81 15.35 14.47
N GLY A 359 -11.88 15.00 13.58
CA GLY A 359 -11.86 13.73 12.85
C GLY A 359 -12.96 13.63 11.77
N ILE A 360 -13.45 14.75 11.25
CA ILE A 360 -14.48 14.79 10.20
C ILE A 360 -13.86 15.28 8.89
N GLY A 361 -13.73 14.38 7.92
CA GLY A 361 -13.26 14.69 6.58
C GLY A 361 -14.31 15.48 5.80
N THR A 362 -13.90 16.56 5.17
CA THR A 362 -14.74 17.37 4.28
C THR A 362 -14.02 17.65 2.97
N SER A 363 -14.71 18.24 2.01
CA SER A 363 -14.12 18.59 0.72
C SER A 363 -14.80 19.80 0.10
N VAL A 364 -14.25 20.29 -1.02
CA VAL A 364 -14.79 21.40 -1.79
C VAL A 364 -14.93 20.95 -3.24
N HIS A 365 -16.17 20.99 -3.72
CA HIS A 365 -16.52 20.74 -5.11
C HIS A 365 -17.16 22.03 -5.61
N PHE A 366 -16.62 22.75 -6.58
CA PHE A 366 -15.24 22.72 -7.07
C PHE A 366 -14.65 24.13 -7.01
N GLU A 367 -13.32 24.24 -7.03
CA GLU A 367 -12.68 25.51 -7.40
C GLU A 367 -13.07 25.87 -8.83
N PRO A 368 -13.54 27.11 -9.08
CA PRO A 368 -13.91 27.55 -10.42
C PRO A 368 -12.72 27.49 -11.38
N LEU A 369 -12.97 27.00 -12.59
CA LEU A 369 -11.90 26.75 -13.56
C LEU A 369 -11.12 28.03 -13.90
N HIS A 370 -11.76 29.19 -13.95
CA HIS A 370 -11.10 30.46 -14.25
C HIS A 370 -10.16 30.96 -13.14
N HIS A 371 -10.18 30.36 -11.95
CA HIS A 371 -9.17 30.61 -10.91
C HIS A 371 -7.87 29.88 -11.22
N MET A 372 -7.96 28.73 -11.89
CA MET A 372 -6.82 27.88 -12.21
C MET A 372 -6.00 28.48 -13.38
N PRO A 373 -4.66 28.62 -13.26
CA PRO A 373 -3.84 29.26 -14.29
C PRO A 373 -4.00 28.67 -15.69
N TYR A 374 -4.07 27.34 -15.81
CA TYR A 374 -4.15 26.67 -17.11
C TYR A 374 -5.42 27.02 -17.90
N PHE A 375 -6.57 27.16 -17.23
CA PHE A 375 -7.84 27.43 -17.90
C PHE A 375 -8.07 28.92 -18.17
N ARG A 376 -7.35 29.82 -17.48
CA ARG A 376 -7.31 31.25 -17.83
C ARG A 376 -6.81 31.49 -19.25
N ASP A 377 -5.84 30.68 -19.69
CA ASP A 377 -5.21 30.83 -21.00
C ASP A 377 -5.88 29.98 -22.10
N THR A 378 -6.57 28.90 -21.71
CA THR A 378 -7.10 27.90 -22.67
C THR A 378 -8.62 27.94 -22.85
N ALA A 379 -9.38 28.48 -21.89
CA ALA A 379 -10.82 28.62 -21.98
C ALA A 379 -11.26 30.07 -22.23
N ILE A 380 -12.40 30.25 -22.88
CA ILE A 380 -13.00 31.57 -23.05
C ILE A 380 -13.83 31.89 -21.81
N THR A 381 -13.44 32.93 -21.08
CA THR A 381 -14.27 33.53 -20.03
C THR A 381 -15.09 34.69 -20.59
N PRO A 382 -16.42 34.73 -20.38
CA PRO A 382 -17.25 35.86 -20.79
C PRO A 382 -16.75 37.22 -20.27
N PRO A 383 -16.91 38.31 -21.05
CA PRO A 383 -16.70 39.66 -20.55
C PRO A 383 -17.58 39.92 -19.32
N GLY A 384 -16.99 40.52 -18.27
CA GLY A 384 -17.63 40.67 -16.97
C GLY A 384 -17.43 39.49 -16.00
N GLY A 385 -16.67 38.47 -16.41
CA GLY A 385 -16.27 37.37 -15.53
C GLY A 385 -17.38 36.35 -15.24
N LEU A 386 -17.21 35.65 -14.13
CA LEU A 386 -18.08 34.56 -13.67
C LEU A 386 -18.47 34.81 -12.20
N PRO A 387 -19.17 35.93 -11.92
CA PRO A 387 -19.46 36.38 -10.56
C PRO A 387 -20.28 35.39 -9.75
N GLY A 388 -21.10 34.55 -10.39
CA GLY A 388 -21.85 33.52 -9.68
C GLY A 388 -20.93 32.43 -9.11
N ALA A 389 -20.02 31.94 -9.93
CA ALA A 389 -18.97 31.01 -9.50
C ALA A 389 -18.05 31.63 -8.43
N ASP A 390 -17.66 32.90 -8.60
CA ASP A 390 -16.82 33.64 -7.65
C ASP A 390 -17.49 33.84 -6.28
N ALA A 391 -18.79 34.08 -6.28
CA ALA A 391 -19.57 34.24 -5.05
C ALA A 391 -19.80 32.90 -4.33
N LEU A 392 -19.99 31.82 -5.08
CA LEU A 392 -20.29 30.50 -4.55
C LEU A 392 -19.05 29.80 -3.96
N PHE A 393 -17.92 29.81 -4.66
CA PHE A 393 -16.71 29.06 -4.27
C PHE A 393 -16.26 29.23 -2.81
N PRO A 394 -16.16 30.45 -2.24
CA PRO A 394 -15.71 30.62 -0.86
C PRO A 394 -16.72 30.10 0.18
N ARG A 395 -17.94 29.71 -0.23
CA ARG A 395 -18.99 29.21 0.65
C ARG A 395 -19.21 27.69 0.52
N LEU A 396 -18.67 27.05 -0.52
CA LEU A 396 -18.95 25.64 -0.82
C LEU A 396 -18.30 24.66 0.16
N LEU A 397 -19.09 23.85 0.85
CA LEU A 397 -18.60 22.77 1.70
C LEU A 397 -19.32 21.46 1.36
N SER A 398 -18.55 20.41 1.10
CA SER A 398 -19.07 19.06 0.91
C SER A 398 -18.88 18.23 2.18
N LEU A 399 -19.98 17.75 2.75
CA LEU A 399 -20.00 16.89 3.93
C LEU A 399 -19.89 15.41 3.52
N PRO A 400 -19.44 14.52 4.43
CA PRO A 400 -19.43 13.07 4.19
C PRO A 400 -20.78 12.53 3.70
N LEU A 401 -20.78 11.81 2.59
CA LEU A 401 -21.97 11.10 2.11
C LEU A 401 -21.58 9.85 1.30
N TYR A 402 -21.71 8.68 1.92
CA TYR A 402 -21.50 7.38 1.29
C TYR A 402 -22.37 6.29 1.93
N PRO A 403 -22.66 5.17 1.25
CA PRO A 403 -23.68 4.21 1.70
C PRO A 403 -23.39 3.54 3.05
N HIS A 404 -22.12 3.44 3.42
CA HIS A 404 -21.70 2.84 4.69
C HIS A 404 -21.55 3.83 5.84
N LEU A 405 -21.84 5.12 5.62
CA LEU A 405 -21.93 6.11 6.67
C LEU A 405 -23.13 5.75 7.57
N THR A 406 -22.90 5.71 8.88
CA THR A 406 -23.92 5.38 9.88
C THR A 406 -24.73 6.60 10.28
N ASP A 407 -25.94 6.38 10.79
CA ASP A 407 -26.80 7.48 11.26
C ASP A 407 -26.13 8.27 12.39
N ARG A 408 -25.40 7.58 13.27
CA ARG A 408 -24.63 8.20 14.37
C ARG A 408 -23.50 9.09 13.87
N GLU A 409 -22.84 8.71 12.79
CA GLU A 409 -21.79 9.53 12.20
C GLU A 409 -22.37 10.80 11.57
N VAL A 410 -23.54 10.70 10.91
CA VAL A 410 -24.27 11.90 10.44
C VAL A 410 -24.65 12.80 11.62
N ASP A 411 -25.20 12.23 12.69
CA ASP A 411 -25.55 12.98 13.91
C ASP A 411 -24.32 13.69 14.50
N ARG A 412 -23.17 13.01 14.53
CA ARG A 412 -21.90 13.60 14.99
C ARG A 412 -21.47 14.76 14.09
N VAL A 413 -21.54 14.62 12.77
CA VAL A 413 -21.21 15.72 11.84
C VAL A 413 -22.12 16.93 12.11
N CYS A 414 -23.43 16.71 12.22
CA CYS A 414 -24.40 17.78 12.50
C CYS A 414 -24.19 18.41 13.89
N ALA A 415 -23.91 17.60 14.91
CA ALA A 415 -23.65 18.07 16.27
C ALA A 415 -22.38 18.93 16.34
N GLU A 416 -21.31 18.53 15.65
CA GLU A 416 -20.11 19.35 15.57
C GLU A 416 -20.37 20.65 14.80
N LEU A 417 -21.08 20.62 13.67
CA LEU A 417 -21.51 21.84 12.97
C LEU A 417 -22.30 22.78 13.88
N ALA A 418 -23.24 22.28 14.69
CA ALA A 418 -23.97 23.10 15.65
C ALA A 418 -23.05 23.68 16.72
N ARG A 419 -22.17 22.86 17.32
CA ARG A 419 -21.24 23.25 18.39
C ARG A 419 -20.20 24.30 17.93
N LEU A 420 -19.80 24.22 16.66
CA LEU A 420 -18.83 25.16 16.08
C LEU A 420 -19.48 26.51 15.76
N GLY A 421 -20.79 26.54 15.43
CA GLY A 421 -21.57 27.76 15.20
C GLY A 421 -22.01 28.49 16.48
N ASP A 422 -22.42 27.76 17.53
CA ASP A 422 -22.92 28.36 18.79
C ASP A 422 -21.88 29.18 19.57
N ARG A 423 -20.58 28.91 19.36
CA ARG A 423 -19.49 29.58 20.08
C ARG A 423 -19.28 31.05 19.72
N HIS A 424 -19.98 31.58 18.71
CA HIS A 424 -20.00 33.01 18.41
C HIS A 424 -21.29 33.74 18.85
N GLY A 425 -22.37 33.02 19.18
CA GLY A 425 -23.58 33.60 19.75
C GLY A 425 -23.36 34.23 21.13
N THR A 426 -22.45 33.68 21.93
CA THR A 426 -22.11 34.20 23.27
C THR A 426 -21.04 35.29 23.27
N ALA A 427 -20.22 35.39 22.21
CA ALA A 427 -19.15 36.38 22.12
C ALA A 427 -19.61 37.77 21.63
N ARG A 428 -20.77 37.86 20.97
CA ARG A 428 -21.29 39.13 20.40
C ARG A 428 -21.98 40.03 21.45
N ALA A 429 -22.33 39.48 22.62
CA ALA A 429 -22.93 40.24 23.74
C ALA A 429 -21.90 40.91 24.67
N ALA A 430 -20.61 40.60 24.54
CA ALA A 430 -19.57 41.00 25.51
C ALA A 430 -18.51 41.97 24.97
N ARG A 431 -18.70 42.55 23.78
CA ARG A 431 -17.78 43.56 23.21
C ARG A 431 -18.38 44.96 23.22
N SER A 432 -18.57 45.49 24.42
CA SER A 432 -18.62 46.92 24.69
C SER A 432 -17.88 47.16 26.00
N ALA A 433 -16.62 47.57 25.90
CA ALA A 433 -15.88 48.46 26.81
C ALA A 433 -14.37 48.09 26.95
N VAL A 434 -13.54 49.11 26.65
CA VAL A 434 -12.17 49.42 27.15
C VAL A 434 -10.97 48.60 26.61
N PRO A 435 -9.71 49.13 26.70
CA PRO A 435 -9.03 49.88 25.64
C PRO A 435 -7.62 49.32 25.30
N ALA A 436 -6.90 50.05 24.45
CA ALA A 436 -5.53 49.79 24.02
C ALA A 436 -4.51 49.64 25.17
N ASP A 437 -3.47 48.85 24.87
CA ASP A 437 -2.21 48.63 25.59
C ASP A 437 -2.17 47.51 26.65
N ALA A 438 -1.79 46.31 26.17
CA ALA A 438 -0.76 45.42 26.73
C ALA A 438 -0.94 44.02 26.12
N LEU A 439 -0.13 43.67 25.12
CA LEU A 439 -0.04 42.30 24.61
C LEU A 439 1.03 41.53 25.40
N PRO A 440 0.70 40.47 26.16
CA PRO A 440 1.63 39.40 26.42
C PRO A 440 1.52 38.36 25.30
N ALA A 441 2.68 37.95 24.78
CA ALA A 441 2.81 36.94 23.74
C ALA A 441 2.19 35.60 24.21
N LEU A 442 1.13 35.16 23.52
CA LEU A 442 0.61 33.80 23.64
C LEU A 442 1.38 32.89 22.68
N ALA A 443 1.94 31.83 23.24
CA ALA A 443 2.69 30.80 22.54
C ALA A 443 1.81 30.06 21.49
N PRO A 444 2.39 29.61 20.38
CA PRO A 444 1.65 28.90 19.34
C PRO A 444 1.21 27.51 19.86
N VAL A 445 -0.10 27.25 19.81
CA VAL A 445 -0.66 25.90 19.97
C VAL A 445 -0.57 25.23 18.61
N HIS A 446 0.36 24.27 18.48
CA HIS A 446 0.50 23.47 17.27
C HIS A 446 -0.65 22.45 17.17
N PRO A 447 -1.27 22.27 15.98
CA PRO A 447 -2.26 21.22 15.76
C PRO A 447 -1.64 19.83 15.97
N LEU A 448 -2.42 18.89 16.51
CA LEU A 448 -1.97 17.52 16.72
C LEU A 448 -1.74 16.83 15.36
N PRO A 449 -0.57 16.25 15.07
CA PRO A 449 -0.28 15.80 13.71
C PRO A 449 -0.83 14.38 13.47
N ALA A 450 -1.35 14.13 12.25
CA ALA A 450 -1.77 12.81 11.80
C ALA A 450 -0.56 11.87 11.67
N GLY A 451 -0.30 11.06 12.70
CA GLY A 451 0.80 10.09 12.78
C GLY A 451 1.21 9.81 14.24
N LEU A 452 2.02 8.77 14.49
CA LEU A 452 2.56 8.48 15.82
C LEU A 452 3.37 9.66 16.33
N ARG A 453 3.06 10.15 17.52
CA ARG A 453 3.72 11.33 18.10
C ARG A 453 5.21 11.06 18.29
N THR A 454 6.05 11.81 17.60
CA THR A 454 7.46 11.49 17.44
C THR A 454 8.36 12.57 18.02
N LEU A 455 9.19 12.22 19.01
CA LEU A 455 10.27 13.09 19.48
C LEU A 455 11.50 12.92 18.59
N VAL A 456 12.11 14.03 18.18
CA VAL A 456 13.34 13.99 17.38
C VAL A 456 14.52 14.38 18.27
N ILE A 457 15.44 13.45 18.47
CA ILE A 457 16.65 13.69 19.26
C ILE A 457 17.69 14.36 18.35
N GLY A 458 17.99 15.63 18.60
CA GLY A 458 18.85 16.50 17.83
C GLY A 458 18.08 17.54 17.02
N ALA A 459 18.27 18.81 17.34
CA ALA A 459 17.73 19.96 16.61
C ALA A 459 18.72 20.54 15.57
N GLY A 460 19.82 19.82 15.28
CA GLY A 460 20.78 20.18 14.23
C GLY A 460 20.21 19.98 12.81
N GLU A 461 21.06 20.16 11.79
CA GLU A 461 20.64 20.09 10.37
C GLU A 461 19.92 18.77 10.03
N ALA A 462 20.43 17.64 10.55
CA ALA A 462 19.86 16.31 10.31
C ALA A 462 18.45 16.14 10.93
N GLY A 463 18.25 16.62 12.16
CA GLY A 463 16.94 16.56 12.81
C GLY A 463 15.93 17.52 12.20
N GLN A 464 16.36 18.72 11.80
CA GLN A 464 15.49 19.66 11.09
C GLN A 464 15.08 19.15 9.71
N ALA A 465 16.00 18.50 8.98
CA ALA A 465 15.69 17.85 7.71
C ALA A 465 14.64 16.75 7.90
N LEU A 466 14.85 15.86 8.88
CA LEU A 466 13.89 14.81 9.22
C LEU A 466 12.51 15.38 9.57
N ALA A 467 12.43 16.37 10.46
CA ALA A 467 11.16 16.95 10.87
C ALA A 467 10.40 17.57 9.68
N ARG A 468 11.11 18.23 8.76
CA ARG A 468 10.51 18.77 7.53
C ARG A 468 9.98 17.68 6.60
N ASP A 469 10.73 16.58 6.45
CA ASP A 469 10.31 15.46 5.60
C ASP A 469 9.09 14.74 6.19
N LEU A 470 9.08 14.55 7.52
CA LEU A 470 7.95 14.00 8.27
C LEU A 470 6.69 14.87 8.15
N ALA A 471 6.82 16.20 8.24
CA ALA A 471 5.70 17.12 8.10
C ALA A 471 5.12 17.18 6.68
N ARG A 472 5.94 16.92 5.64
CA ARG A 472 5.51 16.99 4.24
C ARG A 472 4.86 15.71 3.72
N THR A 473 5.06 14.59 4.39
CA THR A 473 4.62 13.29 3.90
C THR A 473 3.88 12.51 5.00
N PRO A 474 2.56 12.74 5.15
CA PRO A 474 1.74 12.09 6.19
C PRO A 474 1.72 10.56 6.11
N GLN A 475 2.08 10.00 4.94
CA GLN A 475 2.17 8.56 4.69
C GLN A 475 3.24 7.86 5.55
N PHE A 476 4.17 8.61 6.15
CA PHE A 476 5.19 8.05 7.04
C PHE A 476 4.66 7.61 8.40
N GLY A 477 3.41 7.99 8.74
CA GLY A 477 2.77 7.60 9.99
C GLY A 477 3.50 8.09 11.25
N LEU A 478 4.40 9.08 11.12
CA LEU A 478 5.14 9.70 12.23
C LEU A 478 4.91 11.22 12.21
N ALA A 479 4.59 11.75 13.37
CA ALA A 479 4.15 13.11 13.62
C ALA A 479 5.15 13.81 14.55
N PRO A 480 6.10 14.63 14.04
CA PRO A 480 7.14 15.20 14.90
C PRO A 480 6.54 16.23 15.86
N VAL A 481 6.76 16.05 17.17
CA VAL A 481 6.16 16.90 18.24
C VAL A 481 7.15 17.87 18.88
N GLY A 482 8.45 17.65 18.70
CA GLY A 482 9.50 18.52 19.23
C GLY A 482 10.88 17.89 19.22
N PHE A 483 11.89 18.70 19.53
CA PHE A 483 13.30 18.31 19.56
C PHE A 483 13.85 18.20 20.98
N LEU A 484 14.84 17.34 21.20
CA LEU A 484 15.74 17.39 22.36
C LEU A 484 17.17 17.61 21.90
N ASP A 485 17.90 18.57 22.48
CA ASP A 485 19.27 18.91 22.07
C ASP A 485 20.05 19.50 23.25
N ASP A 486 21.28 19.04 23.48
CA ASP A 486 22.14 19.51 24.58
C ASP A 486 22.83 20.85 24.27
N ASP A 487 22.67 21.42 23.07
CA ASP A 487 23.28 22.70 22.68
C ASP A 487 22.57 23.89 23.38
N PRO A 488 23.27 24.66 24.26
CA PRO A 488 22.69 25.77 24.99
C PRO A 488 22.11 26.88 24.10
N VAL A 489 22.64 27.03 22.88
CA VAL A 489 22.13 28.02 21.92
C VAL A 489 20.77 27.58 21.37
N LYS A 490 20.58 26.28 21.13
CA LYS A 490 19.33 25.72 20.60
C LYS A 490 18.25 25.63 21.66
N LEU A 491 18.61 25.31 22.89
CA LEU A 491 17.71 25.34 24.05
C LEU A 491 17.12 26.75 24.28
N ARG A 492 17.92 27.80 24.04
CA ARG A 492 17.46 29.21 24.14
C ARG A 492 16.59 29.67 22.98
N ALA A 493 16.60 28.98 21.84
CA ALA A 493 15.83 29.37 20.66
C ALA A 493 14.33 29.11 20.79
N ALA A 494 13.91 28.29 21.77
CA ALA A 494 12.53 27.84 22.06
C ALA A 494 11.83 27.06 20.92
N VAL A 495 12.02 27.44 19.65
CA VAL A 495 11.45 26.82 18.46
C VAL A 495 12.52 26.77 17.35
N ILE A 496 12.71 25.59 16.76
CA ILE A 496 13.63 25.37 15.63
C ILE A 496 12.87 24.67 14.52
N GLY A 497 12.94 25.19 13.29
CA GLY A 497 12.28 24.57 12.13
C GLY A 497 10.76 24.42 12.26
N GLY A 498 10.10 25.23 13.08
CA GLY A 498 8.66 25.19 13.33
C GLY A 498 8.21 24.21 14.43
N LEU A 499 9.13 23.57 15.15
CA LEU A 499 8.84 22.70 16.30
C LEU A 499 9.57 23.17 17.56
N PRO A 500 8.99 22.96 18.75
CA PRO A 500 9.62 23.38 20.00
C PRO A 500 10.84 22.52 20.34
N VAL A 501 11.83 23.14 20.99
CA VAL A 501 12.92 22.40 21.66
C VAL A 501 12.48 22.15 23.10
N LEU A 502 12.25 20.90 23.44
CA LEU A 502 11.50 20.48 24.63
C LEU A 502 12.39 20.23 25.86
N GLY A 503 13.71 20.25 25.70
CA GLY A 503 14.67 20.00 26.77
C GLY A 503 16.00 19.44 26.27
N GLU A 504 16.82 19.03 27.23
CA GLU A 504 18.09 18.35 27.01
C GLU A 504 17.85 16.87 26.69
N LEU A 505 18.91 16.17 26.27
CA LEU A 505 18.85 14.74 25.98
C LEU A 505 18.45 13.90 27.21
N ASP A 506 18.87 14.33 28.40
CA ASP A 506 18.54 13.66 29.67
C ASP A 506 17.05 13.74 30.01
N ASP A 507 16.34 14.71 29.44
CA ASP A 507 14.89 14.90 29.64
C ASP A 507 14.05 13.94 28.76
N SER A 508 14.69 13.06 27.99
CA SER A 508 14.03 12.15 27.05
C SER A 508 12.87 11.34 27.65
N ARG A 509 13.01 10.86 28.89
CA ARG A 509 11.93 10.16 29.60
C ARG A 509 10.75 11.07 29.92
N GLU A 510 11.04 12.25 30.49
CA GLU A 510 10.00 13.20 30.86
C GLU A 510 9.29 13.75 29.61
N ALA A 511 10.04 14.06 28.56
CA ALA A 511 9.51 14.51 27.29
C ALA A 511 8.59 13.47 26.64
N VAL A 512 8.95 12.18 26.68
CA VAL A 512 8.08 11.09 26.17
C VAL A 512 6.75 11.06 26.91
N LEU A 513 6.77 11.14 28.25
CA LEU A 513 5.57 11.08 29.07
C LEU A 513 4.70 12.33 28.92
N THR A 514 5.31 13.51 29.04
CA THR A 514 4.62 14.81 29.00
C THR A 514 4.03 15.08 27.62
N HIS A 515 4.77 14.79 26.55
CA HIS A 515 4.30 15.01 25.19
C HIS A 515 3.64 13.78 24.58
N ARG A 516 3.39 12.71 25.37
CA ARG A 516 2.78 11.45 24.91
C ARG A 516 3.42 10.95 23.62
N ALA A 517 4.74 10.95 23.56
CA ALA A 517 5.46 10.52 22.38
C ALA A 517 5.40 8.98 22.28
N GLU A 518 4.95 8.49 21.13
CA GLU A 518 4.83 7.07 20.80
C GLU A 518 6.09 6.56 20.08
N ALA A 519 6.85 7.47 19.47
CA ALA A 519 8.11 7.18 18.82
C ALA A 519 9.19 8.20 19.17
N VAL A 520 10.45 7.77 19.13
CA VAL A 520 11.63 8.63 19.30
C VAL A 520 12.58 8.36 18.14
N VAL A 521 12.95 9.39 17.37
CA VAL A 521 13.91 9.26 16.26
C VAL A 521 15.20 9.99 16.60
N VAL A 522 16.33 9.28 16.61
CA VAL A 522 17.63 9.89 16.91
C VAL A 522 18.32 10.40 15.65
N ALA A 523 18.53 11.72 15.60
CA ALA A 523 18.97 12.52 14.47
C ALA A 523 20.20 13.40 14.78
N ILE A 524 21.10 12.94 15.66
CA ILE A 524 22.42 13.55 15.92
C ILE A 524 23.52 12.68 15.30
N PRO A 525 24.05 13.04 14.11
CA PRO A 525 25.17 12.34 13.50
C PRO A 525 26.42 12.54 14.36
N GLY A 526 26.85 11.50 15.10
CA GLY A 526 28.03 11.55 15.97
C GLY A 526 27.74 11.59 17.47
N LEU A 527 26.50 11.35 17.92
CA LEU A 527 26.21 11.16 19.35
C LEU A 527 27.01 9.97 19.91
N GLY A 528 27.74 10.19 21.01
CA GLY A 528 28.57 9.16 21.64
C GLY A 528 27.74 7.96 22.12
N SER A 529 28.28 6.74 22.01
CA SER A 529 27.55 5.48 22.24
C SER A 529 27.01 5.28 23.66
N GLU A 530 27.63 5.91 24.66
CA GLU A 530 27.12 5.93 26.04
C GLU A 530 25.89 6.83 26.17
N ARG A 531 25.99 8.06 25.65
CA ARG A 531 24.91 9.04 25.63
C ARG A 531 23.72 8.55 24.80
N PHE A 532 23.97 7.90 23.66
CA PHE A 532 22.91 7.28 22.85
C PHE A 532 22.14 6.20 23.62
N ARG A 533 22.84 5.26 24.28
CA ARG A 533 22.20 4.20 25.07
C ARG A 533 21.40 4.75 26.23
N GLN A 534 21.91 5.80 26.89
CA GLN A 534 21.22 6.47 27.97
C GLN A 534 19.88 7.06 27.50
N VAL A 535 19.88 7.82 26.39
CA VAL A 535 18.70 8.47 25.82
C VAL A 535 17.71 7.46 25.24
N ALA A 536 18.19 6.48 24.48
CA ALA A 536 17.35 5.44 23.89
C ALA A 536 16.71 4.55 24.97
N GLY A 537 17.48 4.13 25.98
CA GLY A 537 16.98 3.32 27.08
C GLY A 537 15.98 4.07 27.97
N ALA A 538 16.19 5.36 28.20
CA ALA A 538 15.26 6.21 28.95
C ALA A 538 13.91 6.41 28.22
N ALA A 539 13.96 6.59 26.89
CA ALA A 539 12.77 6.66 26.05
C ALA A 539 12.02 5.32 25.97
N GLU A 540 12.73 4.21 25.79
CA GLU A 540 12.16 2.86 25.72
C GLU A 540 11.50 2.44 27.04
N ALA A 541 12.15 2.70 28.17
CA ALA A 541 11.59 2.43 29.50
C ALA A 541 10.28 3.21 29.79
N SER A 542 9.99 4.21 28.96
CA SER A 542 8.79 5.04 29.03
C SER A 542 7.70 4.62 28.03
N GLY A 543 7.93 3.54 27.27
CA GLY A 543 6.95 2.92 26.36
C GLY A 543 7.01 3.40 24.91
N ALA A 544 7.98 4.24 24.53
CA ALA A 544 8.11 4.75 23.17
C ALA A 544 8.97 3.83 22.27
N SER A 545 8.62 3.73 20.99
CA SER A 545 9.41 3.03 19.96
C SER A 545 10.60 3.89 19.51
N VAL A 546 11.83 3.45 19.78
CA VAL A 546 13.05 4.20 19.42
C VAL A 546 13.58 3.78 18.05
N ARG A 547 13.85 4.74 17.16
CA ARG A 547 14.29 4.57 15.76
C ARG A 547 15.52 5.43 15.46
N TYR A 548 16.38 5.01 14.52
CA TYR A 548 17.62 5.72 14.16
C TYR A 548 17.64 6.17 12.68
N LEU A 549 18.21 7.35 12.41
CA LEU A 549 18.17 8.03 11.11
C LEU A 549 18.63 7.20 9.88
N PRO A 550 19.65 6.31 9.96
CA PRO A 550 20.09 5.51 8.81
C PRO A 550 19.10 4.43 8.37
N SER A 551 18.34 3.82 9.30
CA SER A 551 17.36 2.77 8.98
C SER A 551 16.01 3.35 8.55
N PHE A 552 15.65 4.54 9.04
CA PHE A 552 14.37 5.19 8.73
C PHE A 552 14.29 5.73 7.29
N ILE A 553 15.34 6.39 6.78
CA ILE A 553 15.36 6.94 5.40
C ILE A 553 15.34 5.83 4.33
N ALA A 554 15.94 4.67 4.62
CA ALA A 554 15.93 3.51 3.72
C ALA A 554 14.55 2.82 3.66
N ALA A 555 13.83 2.77 4.79
CA ALA A 555 12.44 2.35 4.83
C ALA A 555 11.51 3.35 4.10
N LEU A 556 11.78 4.66 4.22
CA LEU A 556 10.99 5.74 3.62
C LEU A 556 10.91 5.72 2.08
N ARG A 557 11.97 5.27 1.40
CA ARG A 557 12.02 5.15 -0.07
C ARG A 557 11.28 3.93 -0.61
N ARG A 558 10.90 2.98 0.24
CA ARG A 558 10.31 1.68 -0.13
C ARG A 558 8.79 1.70 -0.31
N ASP A 559 8.09 2.78 0.05
CA ASP A 559 6.62 2.81 0.10
C ASP A 559 5.91 3.17 -1.22
N VAL A 560 6.64 3.23 -2.33
CA VAL A 560 6.02 3.39 -3.67
C VAL A 560 5.86 2.05 -4.40
N VAL A 561 6.44 0.93 -3.90
CA VAL A 561 6.39 -0.36 -4.60
C VAL A 561 6.19 -1.53 -3.62
N GLY A 562 4.92 -1.89 -3.36
CA GLY A 562 4.52 -3.15 -2.71
C GLY A 562 3.67 -2.97 -1.45
N SER A 563 2.37 -2.73 -1.62
CA SER A 563 1.48 -2.20 -0.57
C SER A 563 0.82 -3.20 0.40
N ASP A 564 0.99 -4.52 0.28
CA ASP A 564 0.07 -5.42 1.03
C ASP A 564 0.68 -6.29 2.15
N MET A 565 1.98 -6.23 2.43
CA MET A 565 2.57 -7.05 3.51
C MET A 565 3.35 -6.29 4.59
N ARG A 566 3.57 -4.98 4.45
CA ARG A 566 4.33 -4.17 5.42
C ARG A 566 3.46 -3.41 6.43
N ALA A 567 2.16 -3.32 6.21
CA ALA A 567 1.20 -2.72 7.15
C ALA A 567 0.85 -3.64 8.34
N LEU A 568 1.49 -4.81 8.45
CA LEU A 568 1.29 -5.75 9.55
C LEU A 568 2.25 -5.42 10.69
N ASP A 569 1.72 -5.34 11.91
CA ASP A 569 2.53 -5.27 13.14
C ASP A 569 3.24 -6.62 13.37
N VAL A 570 4.40 -6.77 12.70
CA VAL A 570 5.25 -7.97 12.79
C VAL A 570 5.70 -8.26 14.23
N PRO A 571 6.07 -7.26 15.06
CA PRO A 571 6.28 -7.46 16.50
C PRO A 571 5.09 -8.10 17.23
N ALA A 572 3.85 -7.66 16.97
CA ALA A 572 2.65 -8.27 17.55
C ALA A 572 2.41 -9.72 17.07
N LEU A 573 2.76 -10.03 15.81
CA LEU A 573 2.67 -11.38 15.26
C LEU A 573 3.64 -12.35 15.94
N ILE A 574 4.91 -11.95 16.10
CA ILE A 574 5.95 -12.75 16.76
C ILE A 574 5.72 -12.79 18.29
N GLY A 575 5.11 -11.74 18.86
CA GLY A 575 4.87 -11.61 20.30
C GLY A 575 6.07 -11.07 21.09
N ARG A 576 6.95 -10.30 20.43
CA ARG A 576 8.10 -9.63 21.05
C ARG A 576 8.44 -8.34 20.32
N ALA A 577 9.03 -7.37 21.02
CA ALA A 577 9.53 -6.15 20.40
C ALA A 577 10.71 -6.47 19.48
N GLU A 578 10.69 -5.86 18.30
CA GLU A 578 11.81 -5.84 17.37
C GLU A 578 12.91 -4.91 17.92
N MET A 579 14.18 -5.34 17.94
CA MET A 579 15.26 -4.37 18.24
C MET A 579 15.94 -3.88 16.96
N HIS A 580 15.94 -2.56 16.81
CA HIS A 580 16.63 -1.83 15.76
C HIS A 580 17.80 -1.05 16.33
N ILE A 581 18.76 -1.76 16.91
CA ILE A 581 19.98 -1.14 17.44
C ILE A 581 21.14 -1.59 16.56
N VAL A 582 21.43 -0.83 15.51
CA VAL A 582 22.74 -0.87 14.86
C VAL A 582 23.59 0.20 15.52
N SER A 583 24.64 -0.23 16.20
CA SER A 583 25.53 0.62 16.97
C SER A 583 26.29 1.60 16.06
N PRO A 584 26.58 2.83 16.50
CA PRO A 584 27.40 3.79 15.75
C PRO A 584 28.75 3.22 15.29
N GLU A 585 29.28 2.23 16.01
CA GLU A 585 30.55 1.56 15.77
C GLU A 585 30.53 0.69 14.50
N VAL A 586 29.37 0.24 14.03
CA VAL A 586 29.24 -0.48 12.74
C VAL A 586 29.69 0.40 11.58
N ARG A 587 29.47 1.71 11.67
CA ARG A 587 29.92 2.69 10.67
C ARG A 587 31.42 2.58 10.42
N ALA A 588 32.24 2.31 11.44
CA ALA A 588 33.69 2.19 11.27
C ALA A 588 34.10 1.00 10.39
N THR A 589 33.26 -0.03 10.30
CA THR A 589 33.51 -1.22 9.47
C THR A 589 33.16 -0.96 7.99
N ILE A 590 32.28 0.00 7.70
CA ILE A 590 31.68 0.21 6.38
C ILE A 590 32.12 1.54 5.74
N ALA A 591 32.21 2.62 6.52
CA ALA A 591 32.46 3.96 6.00
C ALA A 591 33.78 4.04 5.25
N GLY A 592 33.74 4.61 4.04
CA GLY A 592 34.91 4.74 3.16
C GLY A 592 35.44 3.42 2.58
N LYS A 593 34.83 2.27 2.88
CA LYS A 593 35.23 0.95 2.35
C LYS A 593 34.50 0.63 1.05
N ARG A 594 35.12 -0.21 0.22
CA ARG A 594 34.50 -0.84 -0.94
C ARG A 594 33.80 -2.11 -0.48
N VAL A 595 32.47 -2.09 -0.52
CA VAL A 595 31.64 -3.19 -0.01
C VAL A 595 31.03 -3.94 -1.19
N LEU A 596 31.16 -5.26 -1.20
CA LEU A 596 30.50 -6.14 -2.16
C LEU A 596 29.42 -6.96 -1.45
N VAL A 597 28.19 -6.89 -1.95
CA VAL A 597 27.08 -7.74 -1.49
C VAL A 597 26.75 -8.72 -2.61
N THR A 598 26.92 -10.01 -2.36
CA THR A 598 26.48 -11.05 -3.31
C THR A 598 25.08 -11.55 -2.96
N GLY A 599 24.29 -11.93 -3.96
CA GLY A 599 22.87 -12.23 -3.76
C GLY A 599 22.08 -10.96 -3.48
N ALA A 600 22.57 -9.82 -3.99
CA ALA A 600 22.03 -8.50 -3.70
C ALA A 600 20.56 -8.38 -4.10
N GLY A 601 20.11 -9.08 -5.14
CA GLY A 601 18.72 -9.08 -5.58
C GLY A 601 17.74 -9.81 -4.65
N GLY A 602 18.25 -10.66 -3.74
CA GLY A 602 17.47 -11.38 -2.74
C GLY A 602 17.07 -10.51 -1.53
N SER A 603 16.09 -10.94 -0.73
CA SER A 603 15.56 -10.12 0.38
C SER A 603 16.62 -9.65 1.39
N ILE A 604 17.47 -10.56 1.89
CA ILE A 604 18.56 -10.22 2.83
C ILE A 604 19.63 -9.37 2.15
N GLY A 605 20.03 -9.74 0.92
CA GLY A 605 21.02 -8.99 0.14
C GLY A 605 20.57 -7.56 -0.12
N SER A 606 19.31 -7.37 -0.52
CA SER A 606 18.75 -6.05 -0.78
C SER A 606 18.72 -5.19 0.49
N GLU A 607 18.31 -5.76 1.62
CA GLU A 607 18.29 -5.06 2.90
C GLU A 607 19.71 -4.71 3.39
N LEU A 608 20.67 -5.62 3.22
CA LEU A 608 22.09 -5.32 3.45
C LEU A 608 22.54 -4.13 2.61
N CYS A 609 22.19 -4.06 1.32
CA CYS A 609 22.56 -2.94 0.46
C CYS A 609 21.96 -1.62 0.95
N HIS A 610 20.70 -1.63 1.38
CA HIS A 610 20.02 -0.47 1.95
C HIS A 610 20.71 0.04 3.21
N GLN A 611 20.96 -0.83 4.20
CA GLN A 611 21.61 -0.43 5.46
C GLN A 611 23.08 -0.06 5.25
N VAL A 612 23.84 -0.84 4.47
CA VAL A 612 25.26 -0.57 4.18
C VAL A 612 25.43 0.80 3.53
N ARG A 613 24.59 1.16 2.54
CA ARG A 613 24.62 2.47 1.89
C ARG A 613 24.50 3.60 2.91
N ALA A 614 23.61 3.46 3.90
CA ALA A 614 23.36 4.50 4.90
C ALA A 614 24.58 4.77 5.80
N PHE A 615 25.54 3.84 5.89
CA PHE A 615 26.80 4.02 6.62
C PHE A 615 27.92 4.71 5.80
N GLY A 616 27.68 5.03 4.53
CA GLY A 616 28.59 5.81 3.68
C GLY A 616 29.85 5.06 3.19
N PRO A 617 29.71 3.90 2.52
CA PRO A 617 30.84 3.23 1.87
C PRO A 617 31.43 4.09 0.75
N SER A 618 32.69 3.88 0.39
CA SER A 618 33.28 4.58 -0.78
C SER A 618 32.72 4.04 -2.09
N ARG A 619 32.41 2.74 -2.13
CA ARG A 619 31.65 2.08 -3.20
C ARG A 619 30.83 0.93 -2.61
N LEU A 620 29.62 0.74 -3.12
CA LEU A 620 28.77 -0.42 -2.84
C LEU A 620 28.55 -1.15 -4.16
N PHE A 621 28.94 -2.42 -4.22
CA PHE A 621 28.78 -3.27 -5.41
C PHE A 621 27.69 -4.32 -5.16
N LEU A 622 26.77 -4.44 -6.12
CA LEU A 622 25.59 -5.30 -6.09
C LEU A 622 25.81 -6.48 -7.04
N LEU A 623 26.13 -7.66 -6.51
CA LEU A 623 26.38 -8.86 -7.32
C LEU A 623 25.22 -9.84 -7.22
N ASP A 624 24.65 -10.22 -8.36
CA ASP A 624 23.62 -11.25 -8.49
C ASP A 624 23.61 -11.80 -9.92
N HIS A 625 23.00 -12.97 -10.12
CA HIS A 625 22.76 -13.52 -11.46
C HIS A 625 21.42 -13.02 -12.03
N ASP A 626 20.51 -12.55 -11.18
CA ASP A 626 19.20 -12.02 -11.57
C ASP A 626 19.29 -10.51 -11.88
N GLU A 627 19.38 -10.19 -13.16
CA GLU A 627 19.49 -8.82 -13.68
C GLU A 627 18.26 -7.98 -13.32
N SER A 628 17.06 -8.55 -13.35
CA SER A 628 15.82 -7.83 -13.06
C SER A 628 15.72 -7.42 -11.60
N ASN A 629 16.17 -8.29 -10.68
CA ASN A 629 16.23 -7.96 -9.26
C ASN A 629 17.30 -6.91 -8.93
N LEU A 630 18.46 -6.96 -9.60
CA LEU A 630 19.50 -5.96 -9.46
C LEU A 630 19.04 -4.58 -9.97
N HIS A 631 18.39 -4.56 -11.13
CA HIS A 631 17.85 -3.33 -11.71
C HIS A 631 16.83 -2.67 -10.78
N ARG A 632 15.87 -3.45 -10.26
CA ARG A 632 14.90 -2.98 -9.27
C ARG A 632 15.58 -2.46 -8.00
N LEU A 633 16.57 -3.18 -7.46
CA LEU A 633 17.29 -2.74 -6.26
C LEU A 633 18.04 -1.43 -6.50
N GLN A 634 18.64 -1.25 -7.67
CA GLN A 634 19.32 0.00 -8.02
C GLN A 634 18.34 1.18 -8.06
N LEU A 635 17.16 1.00 -8.68
CA LEU A 635 16.09 2.01 -8.65
C LEU A 635 15.67 2.35 -7.22
N GLU A 636 15.48 1.35 -6.35
CA GLU A 636 15.12 1.55 -4.94
C GLU A 636 16.19 2.34 -4.17
N LEU A 637 17.46 2.02 -4.39
CA LEU A 637 18.56 2.70 -3.72
C LEU A 637 18.69 4.14 -4.24
N TYR A 638 18.88 4.32 -5.55
CA TYR A 638 19.36 5.59 -6.12
C TYR A 638 18.23 6.50 -6.64
N GLY A 639 17.05 5.97 -6.94
CA GLY A 639 15.95 6.71 -7.57
C GLY A 639 16.07 6.84 -9.09
N ASP A 640 17.19 6.39 -9.64
CA ASP A 640 17.47 6.21 -11.06
C ASP A 640 18.27 4.92 -11.28
N ALA A 641 18.29 4.43 -12.53
CA ALA A 641 19.00 3.20 -12.89
C ALA A 641 20.06 3.46 -13.97
N LEU A 642 21.07 2.58 -14.00
CA LEU A 642 22.11 2.47 -15.02
C LEU A 642 23.03 3.69 -15.16
N ARG A 643 23.16 4.51 -14.11
CA ARG A 643 24.08 5.66 -14.09
C ARG A 643 25.44 5.37 -13.49
N ASN A 644 25.56 4.28 -12.73
CA ASN A 644 26.74 3.90 -11.98
C ASN A 644 27.13 2.44 -12.30
N ASP A 645 28.44 2.15 -12.25
CA ASP A 645 29.00 0.81 -12.46
C ASP A 645 28.95 -0.07 -11.19
N ASP A 646 27.94 0.13 -10.33
CA ASP A 646 27.79 -0.62 -9.07
C ASP A 646 27.11 -1.99 -9.24
N ILE A 647 26.48 -2.26 -10.38
CA ILE A 647 25.87 -3.55 -10.70
C ILE A 647 26.91 -4.51 -11.27
N VAL A 648 26.95 -5.73 -10.71
CA VAL A 648 27.79 -6.84 -11.18
C VAL A 648 26.91 -8.03 -11.50
N ILE A 649 26.55 -8.20 -12.77
CA ILE A 649 25.85 -9.40 -13.22
C ILE A 649 26.86 -10.55 -13.27
N SER A 650 26.69 -11.54 -12.40
CA SER A 650 27.57 -12.71 -12.32
C SER A 650 26.91 -13.84 -11.54
N ASP A 651 27.15 -15.07 -11.99
CA ASP A 651 26.91 -16.26 -11.18
C ASP A 651 28.13 -16.55 -10.30
N ILE A 652 27.94 -16.82 -9.01
CA ILE A 652 29.01 -17.20 -8.07
C ILE A 652 29.65 -18.56 -8.43
N ARG A 653 28.97 -19.36 -9.27
CA ARG A 653 29.44 -20.63 -9.81
C ARG A 653 30.55 -20.44 -10.86
N ASP A 654 30.57 -19.29 -11.55
CA ASP A 654 31.56 -18.97 -12.58
C ASP A 654 32.87 -18.46 -11.94
N ARG A 655 33.80 -19.39 -11.73
CA ARG A 655 35.08 -19.08 -11.08
C ARG A 655 35.92 -18.04 -11.84
N PRO A 656 36.19 -18.19 -13.16
CA PRO A 656 36.92 -17.16 -13.92
C PRO A 656 36.32 -15.77 -13.79
N ARG A 657 34.99 -15.65 -13.83
CA ARG A 657 34.30 -14.37 -13.66
C ARG A 657 34.46 -13.81 -12.25
N ILE A 658 34.28 -14.63 -11.21
CA ILE A 658 34.48 -14.18 -9.82
C ILE A 658 35.92 -13.71 -9.59
N ASP A 659 36.92 -14.43 -10.10
CA ASP A 659 38.32 -13.99 -10.01
C ASP A 659 38.55 -12.65 -10.73
N GLN A 660 37.91 -12.44 -11.89
CA GLN A 660 37.96 -11.16 -12.60
C GLN A 660 37.35 -10.03 -11.77
N VAL A 661 36.16 -10.25 -11.21
CA VAL A 661 35.44 -9.28 -10.37
C VAL A 661 36.28 -8.88 -9.16
N PHE A 662 36.84 -9.83 -8.42
CA PHE A 662 37.66 -9.54 -7.25
C PHE A 662 38.98 -8.84 -7.59
N ARG A 663 39.59 -9.15 -8.74
CA ARG A 663 40.77 -8.41 -9.22
C ARG A 663 40.46 -6.97 -9.59
N GLN A 664 39.28 -6.70 -10.17
CA GLN A 664 38.88 -5.36 -10.61
C GLN A 664 38.37 -4.51 -9.45
N LEU A 665 37.45 -5.04 -8.64
CA LEU A 665 36.77 -4.29 -7.60
C LEU A 665 37.59 -4.21 -6.31
N ARG A 666 38.38 -5.26 -6.03
CA ARG A 666 39.23 -5.41 -4.84
C ARG A 666 38.45 -5.08 -3.54
N PRO A 667 37.31 -5.73 -3.26
CA PRO A 667 36.44 -5.33 -2.15
C PRO A 667 37.13 -5.45 -0.79
N ASP A 668 36.92 -4.46 0.07
CA ASP A 668 37.46 -4.43 1.44
C ASP A 668 36.55 -5.23 2.40
N VAL A 669 35.24 -5.21 2.14
CA VAL A 669 34.22 -5.97 2.89
C VAL A 669 33.32 -6.73 1.94
N VAL A 670 33.07 -8.01 2.21
CA VAL A 670 32.17 -8.86 1.42
C VAL A 670 31.07 -9.41 2.34
N PHE A 671 29.82 -9.15 1.98
CA PHE A 671 28.65 -9.82 2.56
C PHE A 671 28.14 -10.87 1.56
N HIS A 672 28.24 -12.14 1.92
CA HIS A 672 27.86 -13.25 1.05
C HIS A 672 26.46 -13.78 1.39
N ALA A 673 25.45 -13.30 0.66
CA ALA A 673 24.05 -13.74 0.80
C ALA A 673 23.54 -14.60 -0.38
N ALA A 674 24.32 -14.74 -1.46
CA ALA A 674 23.95 -15.59 -2.61
C ALA A 674 23.92 -17.08 -2.22
N ALA A 675 22.73 -17.69 -2.26
CA ALA A 675 22.53 -19.11 -2.02
C ALA A 675 21.11 -19.55 -2.39
N HIS A 676 20.94 -20.83 -2.68
CA HIS A 676 19.62 -21.46 -2.72
C HIS A 676 19.13 -21.73 -1.29
N LYS A 677 17.88 -21.37 -1.01
CA LYS A 677 17.30 -21.39 0.35
C LYS A 677 16.06 -22.28 0.53
N HIS A 678 15.49 -22.83 -0.53
CA HIS A 678 14.23 -23.57 -0.46
C HIS A 678 14.50 -25.06 -0.23
N LEU A 679 14.31 -25.51 1.02
CA LEU A 679 14.57 -26.89 1.44
C LEU A 679 13.91 -27.95 0.52
N PRO A 680 12.59 -27.90 0.22
CA PRO A 680 11.98 -28.93 -0.63
C PRO A 680 12.56 -29.02 -2.04
N LEU A 681 13.03 -27.88 -2.59
CA LEU A 681 13.65 -27.86 -3.91
C LEU A 681 15.07 -28.41 -3.87
N LEU A 682 15.82 -28.15 -2.80
CA LEU A 682 17.17 -28.69 -2.64
C LEU A 682 17.19 -30.18 -2.30
N GLU A 683 16.15 -30.71 -1.65
CA GLU A 683 16.00 -32.15 -1.50
C GLU A 683 15.80 -32.86 -2.86
N ARG A 684 15.05 -32.22 -3.79
CA ARG A 684 14.84 -32.73 -5.16
C ARG A 684 16.01 -32.48 -6.10
N HIS A 685 16.77 -31.41 -5.86
CA HIS A 685 17.88 -30.97 -6.71
C HIS A 685 19.15 -30.73 -5.89
N PRO A 686 19.71 -31.75 -5.22
CA PRO A 686 20.82 -31.57 -4.30
C PRO A 686 22.11 -31.08 -4.97
N CYS A 687 22.33 -31.47 -6.22
CA CYS A 687 23.45 -31.01 -7.03
C CYS A 687 23.47 -29.47 -7.17
N GLU A 688 22.31 -28.82 -7.27
CA GLU A 688 22.21 -27.36 -7.36
C GLU A 688 22.56 -26.65 -6.05
N GLY A 689 22.24 -27.30 -4.92
CA GLY A 689 22.66 -26.86 -3.59
C GLY A 689 24.19 -26.91 -3.43
N VAL A 690 24.84 -27.98 -3.89
CA VAL A 690 26.30 -28.09 -3.89
C VAL A 690 26.94 -27.02 -4.78
N LYS A 691 26.49 -26.89 -6.03
CA LYS A 691 27.03 -25.91 -6.98
C LYS A 691 26.96 -24.48 -6.45
N SER A 692 25.80 -24.08 -5.91
CA SER A 692 25.60 -22.72 -5.41
C SER A 692 26.18 -22.51 -4.01
N ASN A 693 25.66 -23.24 -3.02
CA ASN A 693 25.95 -22.96 -1.61
C ASN A 693 27.37 -23.40 -1.22
N VAL A 694 27.92 -24.44 -1.84
CA VAL A 694 29.25 -24.98 -1.48
C VAL A 694 30.32 -24.47 -2.43
N ARG A 695 30.24 -24.82 -3.72
CA ARG A 695 31.26 -24.44 -4.72
C ARG A 695 31.29 -22.92 -4.96
N GLY A 696 30.13 -22.27 -5.00
CA GLY A 696 30.05 -20.81 -5.09
C GLY A 696 30.69 -20.08 -3.90
N THR A 697 30.49 -20.60 -2.68
CA THR A 697 31.18 -20.08 -1.48
C THR A 697 32.69 -20.27 -1.58
N ASP A 698 33.17 -21.45 -1.98
CA ASP A 698 34.62 -21.72 -2.16
C ASP A 698 35.25 -20.77 -3.19
N ASN A 699 34.57 -20.51 -4.31
CA ASN A 699 35.01 -19.54 -5.31
C ASN A 699 35.21 -18.15 -4.70
N LEU A 700 34.24 -17.67 -3.93
CA LEU A 700 34.27 -16.34 -3.30
C LEU A 700 35.33 -16.24 -2.20
N VAL A 701 35.47 -17.27 -1.35
CA VAL A 701 36.48 -17.31 -0.28
C VAL A 701 37.88 -17.23 -0.88
N ARG A 702 38.18 -18.05 -1.90
CA ARG A 702 39.48 -18.03 -2.57
C ARG A 702 39.76 -16.70 -3.27
N ALA A 703 38.75 -16.11 -3.91
CA ALA A 703 38.88 -14.81 -4.55
C ALA A 703 39.10 -13.67 -3.52
N ALA A 704 38.44 -13.73 -2.36
CA ALA A 704 38.61 -12.79 -1.26
C ALA A 704 40.02 -12.83 -0.67
N ILE A 705 40.57 -14.04 -0.45
CA ILE A 705 41.95 -14.24 0.00
C ILE A 705 42.93 -13.64 -1.02
N ALA A 706 42.78 -13.97 -2.30
CA ALA A 706 43.65 -13.46 -3.37
C ALA A 706 43.56 -11.93 -3.54
N ALA A 707 42.38 -11.35 -3.28
CA ALA A 707 42.17 -9.90 -3.34
C ALA A 707 42.63 -9.17 -2.07
N GLY A 708 42.97 -9.87 -0.99
CA GLY A 708 43.30 -9.25 0.30
C GLY A 708 42.10 -8.52 0.92
N THR A 709 40.89 -9.05 0.75
CA THR A 709 39.67 -8.52 1.39
C THR A 709 39.88 -8.48 2.90
N SER A 710 39.49 -7.38 3.56
CA SER A 710 39.70 -7.25 5.01
C SER A 710 38.67 -8.04 5.82
N ARG A 711 37.43 -8.12 5.33
CA ARG A 711 36.34 -8.80 6.05
C ARG A 711 35.40 -9.53 5.11
N PHE A 712 35.10 -10.78 5.43
CA PHE A 712 34.17 -11.62 4.69
C PHE A 712 33.14 -12.23 5.64
N VAL A 713 31.85 -12.00 5.38
CA VAL A 713 30.75 -12.45 6.23
C VAL A 713 29.80 -13.32 5.42
N LEU A 714 29.71 -14.60 5.77
CA LEU A 714 28.74 -15.54 5.19
C LEU A 714 27.40 -15.48 5.90
N ILE A 715 26.32 -15.40 5.13
CA ILE A 715 24.96 -15.58 5.64
C ILE A 715 24.56 -17.07 5.57
N SER A 716 24.34 -17.65 6.75
CA SER A 716 23.95 -19.05 6.97
C SER A 716 22.57 -19.14 7.61
N THR A 717 22.15 -20.35 7.98
CA THR A 717 20.81 -20.66 8.52
C THR A 717 20.91 -21.57 9.72
N ASP A 718 19.93 -21.50 10.61
CA ASP A 718 19.70 -22.46 11.71
C ASP A 718 19.77 -23.94 11.27
N LYS A 719 19.30 -24.28 10.06
CA LYS A 719 19.35 -25.65 9.51
C LYS A 719 20.75 -26.24 9.33
N ALA A 720 21.79 -25.40 9.37
CA ALA A 720 23.17 -25.86 9.38
C ALA A 720 23.57 -26.48 10.75
N ALA A 721 22.81 -26.19 11.81
CA ALA A 721 22.90 -26.89 13.09
C ALA A 721 22.25 -28.28 12.94
N ASP A 722 23.02 -29.33 13.20
CA ASP A 722 22.64 -30.73 13.01
C ASP A 722 22.01 -31.00 11.62
N PRO A 723 22.82 -30.99 10.54
CA PRO A 723 22.32 -30.94 9.17
C PRO A 723 21.70 -32.27 8.72
N VAL A 724 20.38 -32.41 8.83
CA VAL A 724 19.62 -33.58 8.34
C VAL A 724 19.04 -33.39 6.93
N SER A 725 19.10 -32.16 6.40
CA SER A 725 18.62 -31.80 5.06
C SER A 725 19.78 -31.36 4.16
N VAL A 726 19.59 -31.42 2.85
CA VAL A 726 20.56 -30.96 1.86
C VAL A 726 20.85 -29.46 2.01
N LEU A 727 19.84 -28.65 2.32
CA LEU A 727 20.03 -27.23 2.63
C LEU A 727 20.96 -27.05 3.83
N GLY A 728 20.67 -27.76 4.93
CA GLY A 728 21.49 -27.73 6.14
C GLY A 728 22.92 -28.19 5.86
N ALA A 729 23.08 -29.31 5.17
CA ALA A 729 24.37 -29.91 4.84
C ALA A 729 25.23 -28.97 3.99
N THR A 730 24.67 -28.43 2.91
CA THR A 730 25.40 -27.52 2.01
C THR A 730 25.77 -26.20 2.71
N LYS A 731 24.92 -25.68 3.59
CA LYS A 731 25.24 -24.48 4.40
C LYS A 731 26.26 -24.76 5.49
N ARG A 732 26.23 -25.93 6.12
CA ARG A 732 27.26 -26.35 7.06
C ARG A 732 28.62 -26.49 6.37
N LEU A 733 28.69 -27.07 5.17
CA LEU A 733 29.93 -27.10 4.38
C LEU A 733 30.41 -25.69 4.02
N ALA A 734 29.51 -24.77 3.67
CA ALA A 734 29.87 -23.37 3.41
C ALA A 734 30.52 -22.69 4.63
N GLU A 735 30.00 -22.91 5.84
CA GLU A 735 30.61 -22.41 7.08
C GLU A 735 32.00 -22.98 7.31
N LEU A 736 32.19 -24.27 7.03
CA LEU A 736 33.47 -24.94 7.17
C LEU A 736 34.49 -24.40 6.16
N ILE A 737 34.08 -24.14 4.92
CA ILE A 737 34.92 -23.51 3.89
C ILE A 737 35.37 -22.10 4.32
N VAL A 738 34.45 -21.29 4.87
CA VAL A 738 34.75 -19.95 5.39
C VAL A 738 35.72 -20.01 6.57
N ARG A 739 35.54 -20.98 7.48
CA ARG A 739 36.42 -21.19 8.62
C ARG A 739 37.81 -21.66 8.19
N ASP A 740 37.91 -22.60 7.24
CA ASP A 740 39.19 -23.05 6.69
C ASP A 740 39.89 -21.91 5.92
N GLY A 741 39.10 -21.07 5.24
CA GLY A 741 39.57 -19.82 4.62
C GLY A 741 40.25 -18.87 5.60
N GLN A 742 39.76 -18.75 6.84
CA GLN A 742 40.43 -17.96 7.90
C GLN A 742 41.86 -18.47 8.19
N GLN A 743 42.06 -19.79 8.16
CA GLN A 743 43.37 -20.40 8.45
C GLN A 743 44.35 -20.23 7.29
N ASP A 744 43.85 -20.26 6.06
CA ASP A 744 44.65 -20.08 4.84
C ASP A 744 44.93 -18.59 4.52
N SER A 745 44.33 -17.66 5.28
CA SER A 745 44.43 -16.22 5.02
C SER A 745 45.69 -15.58 5.59
N PRO A 746 46.28 -14.59 4.89
CA PRO A 746 47.34 -13.77 5.47
C PRO A 746 46.81 -12.97 6.69
N PRO A 747 47.69 -12.56 7.62
CA PRO A 747 47.29 -11.72 8.76
C PRO A 747 46.55 -10.47 8.29
N GLY A 748 45.29 -10.29 8.74
CA GLY A 748 44.48 -9.11 8.44
C GLY A 748 43.14 -9.37 7.76
N THR A 749 42.93 -10.52 7.14
CA THR A 749 41.59 -10.92 6.63
C THR A 749 40.80 -11.66 7.71
N VAL A 750 39.58 -11.18 7.97
CA VAL A 750 38.64 -11.76 8.94
C VAL A 750 37.49 -12.43 8.20
N PHE A 751 37.33 -13.73 8.38
CA PHE A 751 36.21 -14.53 7.90
C PHE A 751 35.27 -14.85 9.06
N SER A 752 33.97 -14.68 8.87
CA SER A 752 32.96 -15.12 9.82
C SER A 752 31.69 -15.58 9.11
N ALA A 753 30.86 -16.33 9.84
CA ALA A 753 29.53 -16.71 9.40
C ALA A 753 28.48 -16.28 10.42
N VAL A 754 27.26 -16.00 9.96
CA VAL A 754 26.13 -15.64 10.81
C VAL A 754 24.96 -16.57 10.52
N ARG A 755 24.48 -17.28 11.54
CA ARG A 755 23.30 -18.15 11.49
C ARG A 755 22.10 -17.45 12.12
N PHE A 756 20.97 -17.57 11.45
CA PHE A 756 19.67 -17.23 11.99
C PHE A 756 18.56 -18.06 11.32
N GLY A 757 17.37 -17.98 11.89
CA GLY A 757 16.21 -18.77 11.50
C GLY A 757 15.40 -18.11 10.40
N ASN A 758 14.09 -18.28 10.46
CA ASN A 758 13.20 -17.75 9.42
C ASN A 758 13.06 -16.24 9.53
N VAL A 759 13.08 -15.60 8.38
CA VAL A 759 12.93 -14.15 8.27
C VAL A 759 11.58 -13.83 7.67
N LEU A 760 10.74 -13.14 8.45
CA LEU A 760 9.42 -12.65 8.03
C LEU A 760 9.57 -11.51 7.03
N GLY A 761 8.63 -11.38 6.09
CA GLY A 761 8.69 -10.37 5.04
C GLY A 761 9.65 -10.69 3.88
N SER A 762 10.34 -11.85 3.91
CA SER A 762 11.16 -12.30 2.78
C SER A 762 10.31 -12.93 1.66
N ARG A 763 10.78 -12.83 0.41
CA ARG A 763 10.11 -13.43 -0.75
C ARG A 763 9.99 -14.95 -0.61
N GLY A 764 8.79 -15.48 -0.87
CA GLY A 764 8.48 -16.92 -0.77
C GLY A 764 8.55 -17.46 0.66
N SER A 765 8.38 -16.60 1.67
CA SER A 765 8.30 -16.99 3.08
C SER A 765 6.91 -17.52 3.45
N LEU A 766 6.82 -18.19 4.60
CA LEU A 766 5.56 -18.72 5.14
C LEU A 766 4.41 -17.70 5.10
N LEU A 767 4.62 -16.48 5.58
CA LEU A 767 3.57 -15.46 5.60
C LEU A 767 3.13 -15.04 4.20
N SER A 768 4.03 -15.01 3.21
CA SER A 768 3.64 -14.72 1.83
C SER A 768 2.76 -15.80 1.22
N VAL A 769 3.04 -17.08 1.55
CA VAL A 769 2.22 -18.22 1.12
C VAL A 769 0.87 -18.22 1.84
N VAL A 770 0.85 -17.93 3.14
CA VAL A 770 -0.37 -17.83 3.94
C VAL A 770 -1.23 -16.66 3.47
N ALA A 771 -0.64 -15.49 3.21
CA ALA A 771 -1.34 -14.33 2.66
C ALA A 771 -1.97 -14.65 1.30
N GLN A 772 -1.24 -15.37 0.44
CA GLN A 772 -1.77 -15.85 -0.83
C GLN A 772 -2.93 -16.84 -0.63
N GLN A 773 -2.76 -17.87 0.22
CA GLN A 773 -3.80 -18.87 0.49
C GLN A 773 -5.07 -18.24 1.08
N LEU A 774 -4.93 -17.30 2.02
CA LEU A 774 -6.03 -16.53 2.58
C LEU A 774 -6.68 -15.62 1.54
N GLY A 775 -5.89 -14.92 0.73
CA GLY A 775 -6.38 -14.08 -0.36
C GLY A 775 -7.10 -14.87 -1.46
N GLU A 776 -6.72 -16.13 -1.65
CA GLU A 776 -7.34 -17.11 -2.53
C GLU A 776 -8.56 -17.82 -1.89
N GLY A 777 -8.84 -17.60 -0.60
CA GLY A 777 -9.91 -18.29 0.11
C GLY A 777 -9.73 -19.83 0.13
N ALA A 778 -8.48 -20.27 -0.01
CA ALA A 778 -8.10 -21.68 0.07
C ALA A 778 -7.81 -22.07 1.53
N GLN A 779 -7.86 -23.38 1.82
CA GLN A 779 -7.39 -23.90 3.12
C GLN A 779 -5.92 -23.53 3.33
N VAL A 780 -5.60 -23.00 4.50
CA VAL A 780 -4.21 -22.67 4.85
C VAL A 780 -3.48 -23.96 5.19
N THR A 781 -2.38 -24.23 4.51
CA THR A 781 -1.64 -25.48 4.72
C THR A 781 -0.52 -25.28 5.74
N VAL A 782 -0.50 -26.10 6.78
CA VAL A 782 0.59 -26.16 7.78
C VAL A 782 1.18 -27.57 7.79
N THR A 783 2.49 -27.72 7.97
CA THR A 783 3.13 -29.05 7.90
C THR A 783 2.77 -29.94 9.09
N HIS A 784 2.83 -29.41 10.31
CA HIS A 784 2.49 -30.16 11.52
C HIS A 784 1.91 -29.22 12.59
N PRO A 785 0.92 -29.65 13.42
CA PRO A 785 0.34 -28.82 14.49
C PRO A 785 1.38 -28.31 15.49
N ASP A 786 2.33 -29.18 15.87
CA ASP A 786 3.39 -28.87 16.84
C ASP A 786 4.68 -28.29 16.23
N ALA A 787 4.70 -27.99 14.92
CA ALA A 787 5.91 -27.44 14.30
C ALA A 787 6.22 -26.04 14.84
N THR A 788 7.43 -25.87 15.39
CA THR A 788 7.92 -24.56 15.87
C THR A 788 9.10 -24.07 15.04
N ARG A 789 9.20 -22.74 14.90
CA ARG A 789 10.29 -22.08 14.17
C ARG A 789 10.72 -20.79 14.89
N PHE A 790 11.99 -20.45 14.76
CA PHE A 790 12.50 -19.14 15.16
C PHE A 790 12.20 -18.11 14.07
N PHE A 791 11.73 -16.93 14.48
CA PHE A 791 11.37 -15.84 13.58
C PHE A 791 12.01 -14.51 14.00
N MET A 792 12.42 -13.76 12.99
CA MET A 792 12.84 -12.37 13.10
C MET A 792 12.46 -11.61 11.83
N THR A 793 12.55 -10.28 11.86
CA THR A 793 12.32 -9.42 10.68
C THR A 793 13.58 -9.35 9.80
N VAL A 794 13.43 -8.88 8.56
CA VAL A 794 14.58 -8.71 7.64
C VAL A 794 15.54 -7.65 8.18
N GLU A 795 14.97 -6.56 8.67
CA GLU A 795 15.64 -5.39 9.20
C GLU A 795 16.43 -5.73 10.48
N GLU A 796 15.83 -6.50 11.40
CA GLU A 796 16.48 -7.02 12.61
C GLU A 796 17.64 -7.97 12.26
N ALA A 797 17.41 -8.91 11.34
CA ALA A 797 18.41 -9.87 10.92
C ALA A 797 19.64 -9.16 10.31
N VAL A 798 19.42 -8.22 9.40
CA VAL A 798 20.51 -7.48 8.76
C VAL A 798 21.24 -6.58 9.75
N GLY A 799 20.54 -5.89 10.65
CA GLY A 799 21.18 -5.06 11.68
C GLY A 799 22.13 -5.89 12.56
N LEU A 800 21.69 -7.07 13.00
CA LEU A 800 22.50 -7.99 13.79
C LEU A 800 23.64 -8.63 12.98
N VAL A 801 23.47 -8.86 11.67
CA VAL A 801 24.55 -9.30 10.78
C VAL A 801 25.66 -8.24 10.71
N LEU A 802 25.31 -6.96 10.62
CA LEU A 802 26.29 -5.87 10.60
C LEU A 802 27.03 -5.74 11.94
N GLU A 803 26.33 -5.96 13.06
CA GLU A 803 26.96 -6.06 14.39
C GLU A 803 27.92 -7.25 14.49
N ALA A 804 27.50 -8.43 14.03
CA ALA A 804 28.33 -9.62 13.99
C ALA A 804 29.59 -9.39 13.13
N ALA A 805 29.44 -8.71 11.99
CA ALA A 805 30.55 -8.34 11.13
C ALA A 805 31.57 -7.46 11.87
N ARG A 806 31.11 -6.46 12.64
CA ARG A 806 31.97 -5.56 13.42
C ARG A 806 32.77 -6.31 14.49
N MET A 807 32.14 -7.23 15.21
CA MET A 807 32.78 -7.93 16.34
C MET A 807 33.69 -9.10 15.92
N ALA A 808 33.56 -9.59 14.70
CA ALA A 808 34.34 -10.73 14.21
C ALA A 808 35.85 -10.47 14.29
N ARG A 809 36.58 -11.43 14.85
CA ARG A 809 38.03 -11.46 14.98
C ARG A 809 38.68 -12.55 14.13
N GLY A 810 37.92 -13.53 13.66
CA GLY A 810 38.31 -14.54 12.69
C GLY A 810 37.80 -15.94 13.04
N GLY A 811 37.15 -16.59 12.09
CA GLY A 811 36.71 -17.99 12.16
C GLY A 811 35.43 -18.23 12.97
N GLU A 812 34.79 -17.20 13.51
CA GLU A 812 33.60 -17.34 14.32
C GLU A 812 32.35 -17.66 13.49
N VAL A 813 31.49 -18.49 14.08
CA VAL A 813 30.10 -18.66 13.63
C VAL A 813 29.20 -18.00 14.67
N PHE A 814 28.66 -16.85 14.32
CA PHE A 814 27.71 -16.12 15.16
C PHE A 814 26.31 -16.70 14.98
N VAL A 815 25.56 -16.80 16.06
CA VAL A 815 24.18 -17.26 16.11
C VAL A 815 23.34 -16.14 16.70
N LEU A 816 22.34 -15.69 15.95
CA LEU A 816 21.46 -14.61 16.39
C LEU A 816 20.41 -15.15 17.36
N ASP A 817 20.27 -14.49 18.50
CA ASP A 817 19.25 -14.83 19.49
C ASP A 817 17.88 -14.32 19.02
N MET A 818 17.01 -15.27 18.67
CA MET A 818 15.64 -15.03 18.24
C MET A 818 14.63 -15.33 19.37
N SER A 819 15.09 -15.41 20.61
CA SER A 819 14.29 -15.70 21.79
C SER A 819 13.64 -17.10 21.73
N VAL A 820 12.34 -17.22 22.03
CA VAL A 820 11.64 -18.50 22.06
C VAL A 820 11.09 -18.88 20.67
N PRO A 821 11.12 -20.17 20.30
CA PRO A 821 10.54 -20.62 19.04
C PRO A 821 9.00 -20.48 19.08
N VAL A 822 8.40 -20.12 17.93
CA VAL A 822 6.97 -19.87 17.79
C VAL A 822 6.31 -21.01 17.01
N ARG A 823 5.15 -21.49 17.47
CA ARG A 823 4.35 -22.47 16.72
C ARG A 823 3.81 -21.86 15.43
N ILE A 824 3.98 -22.56 14.32
CA ILE A 824 3.53 -22.10 13.00
C ILE A 824 2.00 -21.86 12.99
N VAL A 825 1.23 -22.74 13.63
CA VAL A 825 -0.23 -22.61 13.75
C VAL A 825 -0.64 -21.32 14.45
N ASP A 826 0.03 -20.97 15.54
CA ASP A 826 -0.28 -19.74 16.30
C ASP A 826 0.04 -18.50 15.48
N LEU A 827 1.17 -18.52 14.76
CA LEU A 827 1.56 -17.43 13.85
C LEU A 827 0.52 -17.25 12.73
N VAL A 828 0.08 -18.35 12.10
CA VAL A 828 -0.95 -18.33 11.05
C VAL A 828 -2.28 -17.78 11.57
N ARG A 829 -2.74 -18.22 12.75
CA ARG A 829 -3.97 -17.72 13.38
C ARG A 829 -3.87 -16.25 13.74
N LYS A 830 -2.75 -15.80 14.30
CA LYS A 830 -2.51 -14.38 14.59
C LYS A 830 -2.51 -13.55 13.31
N PHE A 831 -1.85 -14.04 12.26
CA PHE A 831 -1.83 -13.40 10.95
C PHE A 831 -3.23 -13.26 10.35
N ALA A 832 -4.01 -14.33 10.34
CA ALA A 832 -5.40 -14.30 9.86
C ALA A 832 -6.26 -13.27 10.60
N ARG A 833 -6.14 -13.21 11.94
CA ARG A 833 -6.83 -12.18 12.75
C ARG A 833 -6.41 -10.77 12.38
N SER A 834 -5.11 -10.52 12.18
CA SER A 834 -4.62 -9.18 11.79
C SER A 834 -5.13 -8.72 10.41
N VAL A 835 -5.50 -9.66 9.54
CA VAL A 835 -6.15 -9.37 8.24
C VAL A 835 -7.67 -9.53 8.27
N HIS A 836 -8.28 -9.54 9.47
CA HIS A 836 -9.74 -9.60 9.68
C HIS A 836 -10.42 -10.87 9.13
N VAL A 837 -9.72 -12.00 9.15
CA VAL A 837 -10.26 -13.33 8.83
C VAL A 837 -10.33 -14.16 10.13
N PRO A 838 -11.47 -14.17 10.83
CA PRO A 838 -11.58 -14.82 12.14
C PRO A 838 -11.66 -16.35 12.06
N ASP A 839 -12.21 -16.89 10.97
CA ASP A 839 -12.41 -18.32 10.76
C ASP A 839 -11.47 -18.84 9.66
N ILE A 840 -10.38 -19.48 10.07
CA ILE A 840 -9.44 -20.12 9.14
C ILE A 840 -9.49 -21.63 9.26
N ASP A 841 -9.61 -22.28 8.12
CA ASP A 841 -9.48 -23.72 8.00
C ASP A 841 -8.01 -24.07 7.73
N ILE A 842 -7.36 -24.72 8.70
CA ILE A 842 -5.96 -25.14 8.61
C ILE A 842 -5.92 -26.63 8.26
N ARG A 843 -5.35 -26.94 7.09
CA ARG A 843 -5.08 -28.33 6.69
C ARG A 843 -3.64 -28.71 7.00
N PHE A 844 -3.47 -29.81 7.73
CA PHE A 844 -2.15 -30.37 8.00
C PHE A 844 -1.65 -31.26 6.85
N THR A 845 -0.43 -31.02 6.36
CA THR A 845 0.13 -31.74 5.20
C THR A 845 1.13 -32.83 5.57
N GLY A 846 1.52 -32.94 6.84
CA GLY A 846 2.67 -33.74 7.27
C GLY A 846 4.01 -33.03 7.03
N LEU A 847 5.04 -33.51 7.73
CA LEU A 847 6.43 -33.07 7.55
C LEU A 847 6.97 -33.55 6.20
N ARG A 848 7.70 -32.68 5.51
CA ARG A 848 8.32 -32.99 4.21
C ARG A 848 9.69 -33.64 4.42
N PRO A 849 10.25 -34.36 3.42
CA PRO A 849 11.59 -34.93 3.51
C PRO A 849 12.62 -33.89 3.95
N GLY A 850 13.45 -34.24 4.93
CA GLY A 850 14.49 -33.35 5.50
C GLY A 850 13.95 -32.23 6.41
N GLU A 851 12.64 -32.08 6.60
CA GLU A 851 12.06 -31.07 7.48
C GLU A 851 12.04 -31.55 8.95
N LYS A 852 12.60 -30.76 9.86
CA LYS A 852 12.53 -31.04 11.31
C LYS A 852 11.20 -30.57 11.89
N LEU A 853 10.71 -31.28 12.91
CA LEU A 853 9.57 -30.80 13.69
C LEU A 853 9.90 -29.47 14.37
N ASN A 854 11.04 -29.41 15.06
CA ASN A 854 11.56 -28.24 15.75
C ASN A 854 13.02 -27.99 15.32
N GLU A 855 13.34 -26.73 15.01
CA GLU A 855 14.71 -26.34 14.68
C GLU A 855 15.52 -26.08 15.95
N THR A 856 16.85 -26.23 15.87
CA THR A 856 17.80 -25.91 16.93
C THR A 856 18.77 -24.83 16.45
N LEU A 857 19.21 -23.95 17.36
CA LEU A 857 20.15 -22.87 17.00
C LEU A 857 21.62 -23.30 17.06
N PHE A 858 21.91 -24.30 17.87
CA PHE A 858 23.23 -24.89 18.05
C PHE A 858 23.16 -26.38 17.76
N ALA A 859 24.23 -26.93 17.17
CA ALA A 859 24.35 -28.37 17.01
C ALA A 859 24.50 -29.04 18.39
N ALA A 860 24.08 -30.30 18.52
CA ALA A 860 24.16 -31.03 19.79
C ALA A 860 25.58 -31.10 20.40
N GLN A 861 26.61 -30.99 19.56
CA GLN A 861 28.02 -31.00 19.97
C GLN A 861 28.67 -29.60 20.00
N GLU A 862 27.92 -28.53 19.74
CA GLU A 862 28.40 -27.14 19.78
C GLU A 862 28.07 -26.50 21.14
N GLY A 863 29.08 -25.91 21.78
CA GLY A 863 28.86 -24.98 22.88
C GLY A 863 28.56 -23.57 22.36
N HIS A 864 28.35 -22.62 23.27
CA HIS A 864 28.24 -21.22 22.91
C HIS A 864 28.80 -20.30 23.99
N THR A 865 29.23 -19.12 23.56
CA THR A 865 29.71 -18.04 24.44
C THR A 865 29.00 -16.74 24.09
N SER A 866 28.70 -15.94 25.11
CA SER A 866 28.15 -14.60 24.92
C SER A 866 29.16 -13.68 24.23
N THR A 867 28.67 -12.81 23.34
CA THR A 867 29.50 -11.76 22.72
C THR A 867 29.30 -10.42 23.43
N SER A 868 29.96 -9.37 22.94
CA SER A 868 29.72 -8.00 23.41
C SER A 868 28.30 -7.48 23.09
N HIS A 869 27.55 -8.17 22.23
CA HIS A 869 26.16 -7.82 21.92
C HIS A 869 25.23 -8.87 22.54
N PRO A 870 24.20 -8.46 23.31
CA PRO A 870 23.38 -9.39 24.11
C PRO A 870 22.59 -10.40 23.27
N ARG A 871 22.28 -10.07 22.02
CA ARG A 871 21.53 -10.95 21.10
C ARG A 871 22.38 -11.66 20.04
N ILE A 872 23.70 -11.68 20.23
CA ILE A 872 24.61 -12.39 19.34
C ILE A 872 25.44 -13.32 20.22
N LEU A 873 25.33 -14.61 19.93
CA LEU A 873 26.12 -15.66 20.57
C LEU A 873 27.19 -16.13 19.57
N ALA A 874 28.35 -16.55 20.05
CA ALA A 874 29.36 -17.19 19.23
C ALA A 874 29.32 -18.69 19.51
N ALA A 875 29.14 -19.51 18.46
CA ALA A 875 29.21 -20.96 18.59
C ALA A 875 30.66 -21.39 18.84
N THR A 876 30.88 -22.16 19.91
CA THR A 876 32.17 -22.78 20.20
C THR A 876 32.14 -24.21 19.67
N SER A 877 32.69 -24.39 18.47
CA SER A 877 32.84 -25.73 17.90
C SER A 877 33.97 -26.47 18.61
N ALA A 878 33.74 -27.74 18.94
CA ALA A 878 34.84 -28.68 19.18
C ALA A 878 35.72 -28.78 17.92
N ALA A 879 37.03 -29.00 18.10
CA ALA A 879 37.96 -29.21 17.01
C ALA A 879 37.50 -30.37 16.12
N ARG A 880 37.59 -30.21 14.79
CA ARG A 880 37.28 -31.28 13.84
C ARG A 880 38.31 -32.41 14.01
N PRO A 881 37.91 -33.67 14.25
CA PRO A 881 38.87 -34.77 14.43
C PRO A 881 39.80 -34.99 13.22
N GLU A 882 39.29 -34.75 12.00
CA GLU A 882 40.00 -35.07 10.74
C GLU A 882 40.77 -33.87 10.11
N GLY A 883 40.73 -32.70 10.76
CA GLY A 883 41.44 -31.50 10.30
C GLY A 883 40.97 -30.89 8.96
N PRO A 884 41.50 -29.71 8.57
CA PRO A 884 41.11 -28.98 7.34
C PRO A 884 41.53 -29.67 6.03
N ALA A 885 42.50 -30.59 6.07
CA ALA A 885 43.03 -31.26 4.88
C ALA A 885 42.04 -32.28 4.30
N ALA A 886 41.32 -33.01 5.16
CA ALA A 886 40.33 -34.01 4.73
C ALA A 886 39.17 -33.39 3.95
N LEU A 887 38.62 -32.26 4.44
CA LEU A 887 37.57 -31.54 3.72
C LEU A 887 38.06 -31.07 2.34
N ARG A 888 39.26 -30.46 2.27
CA ARG A 888 39.83 -29.96 1.01
C ARG A 888 40.05 -31.05 -0.04
N GLN A 889 40.40 -32.28 0.39
CA GLN A 889 40.60 -33.42 -0.50
C GLN A 889 39.27 -33.98 -1.05
N ALA A 890 38.20 -33.91 -0.26
CA ALA A 890 36.90 -34.45 -0.62
C ALA A 890 36.02 -33.49 -1.45
N LEU A 891 36.20 -32.17 -1.32
CA LEU A 891 35.42 -31.17 -2.09
C LEU A 891 35.48 -31.35 -3.62
N PRO A 892 36.63 -31.65 -4.26
CA PRO A 892 36.67 -31.92 -5.70
C PRO A 892 35.78 -33.08 -6.15
N ALA A 893 35.69 -34.16 -5.37
CA ALA A 893 34.82 -35.29 -5.66
C ALA A 893 33.34 -34.87 -5.57
N LEU A 894 32.98 -34.14 -4.52
CA LEU A 894 31.63 -33.58 -4.34
C LEU A 894 31.24 -32.64 -5.50
N TYR A 895 32.16 -31.78 -5.97
CA TYR A 895 31.92 -30.89 -7.10
C TYR A 895 31.76 -31.67 -8.40
N ALA A 896 32.60 -32.67 -8.65
CA ALA A 896 32.51 -33.49 -9.84
C ALA A 896 31.19 -34.28 -9.90
N ALA A 897 30.74 -34.83 -8.77
CA ALA A 897 29.44 -35.49 -8.65
C ALA A 897 28.29 -34.51 -8.96
N ALA A 898 28.32 -33.31 -8.37
CA ALA A 898 27.30 -32.30 -8.62
C ALA A 898 27.28 -31.83 -10.09
N GLU A 899 28.43 -31.65 -10.75
CA GLU A 899 28.49 -31.26 -12.17
C GLU A 899 27.92 -32.32 -13.10
N ARG A 900 28.08 -33.61 -12.77
CA ARG A 900 27.44 -34.72 -13.49
C ARG A 900 25.96 -34.88 -13.16
N ASN A 901 25.43 -34.07 -12.24
CA ASN A 901 24.08 -34.19 -11.67
C ASN A 901 23.81 -35.57 -11.03
N ASP A 902 24.84 -36.15 -10.40
CA ASP A 902 24.78 -37.45 -9.74
C ASP A 902 24.27 -37.31 -8.29
N THR A 903 22.94 -37.28 -8.14
CA THR A 903 22.28 -37.07 -6.84
C THR A 903 22.65 -38.13 -5.79
N PRO A 904 22.65 -39.45 -6.08
CA PRO A 904 23.05 -40.47 -5.12
C PRO A 904 24.49 -40.27 -4.62
N GLU A 905 25.43 -40.01 -5.53
CA GLU A 905 26.83 -39.77 -5.18
C GLU A 905 26.98 -38.49 -4.35
N VAL A 906 26.28 -37.41 -4.70
CA VAL A 906 26.27 -36.18 -3.91
C VAL A 906 25.80 -36.45 -2.48
N ARG A 907 24.72 -37.21 -2.29
CA ARG A 907 24.21 -37.54 -0.95
C ARG A 907 25.19 -38.42 -0.17
N HIS A 908 25.82 -39.39 -0.83
CA HIS A 908 26.83 -40.24 -0.22
C HIS A 908 28.02 -39.42 0.29
N VAL A 909 28.60 -38.57 -0.57
CA VAL A 909 29.73 -37.72 -0.21
C VAL A 909 29.33 -36.68 0.87
N LEU A 910 28.10 -36.18 0.86
CA LEU A 910 27.61 -35.30 1.93
C LEU A 910 27.51 -36.04 3.28
N ALA A 911 27.07 -37.30 3.29
CA ALA A 911 26.98 -38.11 4.50
C ALA A 911 28.36 -38.44 5.09
N ASP A 912 29.33 -38.73 4.23
CA ASP A 912 30.73 -38.95 4.65
C ASP A 912 31.34 -37.68 5.26
N LEU A 913 31.04 -36.51 4.70
CA LEU A 913 31.59 -35.23 5.14
C LEU A 913 30.94 -34.65 6.40
N LEU A 914 29.70 -35.02 6.68
CA LEU A 914 28.88 -34.46 7.74
C LEU A 914 28.20 -35.56 8.56
N PRO A 915 28.79 -35.92 9.71
CA PRO A 915 28.18 -36.86 10.64
C PRO A 915 26.76 -36.40 11.03
N GLY A 916 25.77 -37.26 10.81
CA GLY A 916 24.35 -36.98 11.09
C GLY A 916 23.50 -36.65 9.85
N PHE A 917 24.10 -36.46 8.66
CA PHE A 917 23.35 -36.37 7.41
C PHE A 917 23.00 -37.79 6.88
N PRO A 918 21.74 -38.05 6.49
CA PRO A 918 21.34 -39.37 6.01
C PRO A 918 21.88 -39.66 4.59
N ALA A 919 22.55 -40.80 4.42
CA ALA A 919 23.14 -41.21 3.13
C ALA A 919 22.10 -41.62 2.08
N ALA A 920 20.94 -42.15 2.50
CA ALA A 920 19.85 -42.55 1.62
C ALA A 920 18.79 -41.45 1.51
N GLU A 921 18.10 -41.38 0.35
CA GLU A 921 16.84 -40.64 0.27
C GLU A 921 15.85 -41.25 1.28
N GLN A 922 15.23 -40.40 2.09
CA GLN A 922 14.13 -40.85 2.93
C GLN A 922 12.95 -41.21 2.02
N GLU A 923 12.77 -42.49 1.70
CA GLU A 923 11.55 -43.02 1.11
C GLU A 923 10.39 -42.84 2.10
N HIS A 924 9.73 -41.69 2.04
CA HIS A 924 8.35 -41.61 2.47
C HIS A 924 7.49 -41.76 1.22
N ALA A 925 6.66 -42.80 1.22
CA ALA A 925 5.73 -43.10 0.15
C ALA A 925 5.07 -41.81 -0.34
N HIS A 926 5.06 -41.62 -1.66
CA HIS A 926 4.02 -40.84 -2.33
C HIS A 926 2.67 -41.54 -2.06
N THR A 927 2.17 -41.49 -0.82
CA THR A 927 0.76 -41.71 -0.56
C THR A 927 0.05 -40.53 -1.21
N GLY A 928 -0.79 -40.85 -2.19
CA GLY A 928 -1.67 -39.88 -2.81
C GLY A 928 -2.40 -39.08 -1.72
N MET A 929 -2.56 -37.79 -2.00
CA MET A 929 -3.61 -36.95 -1.43
C MET A 929 -4.90 -37.76 -1.21
N THR A 930 -5.15 -38.27 -0.01
CA THR A 930 -6.52 -38.67 0.41
C THR A 930 -6.75 -38.89 1.90
N ASP A 931 -5.75 -39.08 2.77
CA ASP A 931 -6.05 -39.23 4.21
C ASP A 931 -5.73 -37.94 5.00
N PRO A 932 -6.74 -37.28 5.60
CA PRO A 932 -6.50 -36.34 6.68
C PRO A 932 -5.98 -37.10 7.91
N TYR A 933 -5.34 -36.37 8.83
CA TYR A 933 -5.11 -36.87 10.18
C TYR A 933 -6.42 -37.49 10.72
N PRO A 934 -6.38 -38.61 11.47
CA PRO A 934 -7.58 -39.14 12.11
C PRO A 934 -8.25 -38.04 12.94
N ASP A 935 -9.58 -38.00 12.87
CA ASP A 935 -10.51 -36.96 13.35
C ASP A 935 -10.46 -36.62 14.86
N ASP A 936 -9.43 -37.07 15.58
CA ASP A 936 -9.24 -36.84 17.01
C ASP A 936 -8.28 -35.66 17.32
N PHE A 937 -8.13 -34.68 16.41
CA PHE A 937 -7.31 -33.47 16.61
C PHE A 937 -8.01 -32.15 16.32
#